data_AF-A0A518E2M2-F1
#
_entry.id   AF-A0A518E2M2-F1
#
_cell.length_a   1.000
_cell.length_b   1.000
_cell.length_c   1.000
_cell.angle_alpha   90.00
_cell.angle_beta   90.00
_cell.angle_gamma   90.00
#
_symmetry.space_group_name_H-M   'P 1'
#
loop_
_entity.id
_entity.type
_entity.pdbx_description
1 polymer ?
#
loop_
_entity_poly.entity_id
_entity_poly.type
_entity_poly.pdbx_seq_one_letter_code
_entity_poly.pdbx_strand_id
1 'polypeptide(L)'
;MCSRPSISPIACWLPLLGALLLLAPERNAALQAVEIQSEMTPDAELHDLSIVDQDILFAAGDHGVVWRSDDGGRKWTLLPTGVDCRLDSVCFVDSLVGWVAGGSTDAHTHQTNGVLLATADGGRTWKRLAKGMLPALSQVKFFNSRNGWASGQSSSLYPSGLFHTRDGGSSWASVPSDQQMQWPAADFLHLDEGYGAGPQGAGSFSRGGLRRDRQPDEPNRRVRVVRLAKAPPLREPGTGEANIDTPAANVWAAGDAGLLLHRQPQGEWLPVPLPPVAAEFDFQALASVGSHVWAAGTPGTLIFHSPDHGRTWETLPTGQMLPIRSLAFFNQNYGWATGALGTILATRDGGRSWLKRKAGGERTALLGVFSLENAARIPLEVFAQYGASEGYLASAEIVGGEPSELLTGRPPGAAERAREALTRVGAVGVDLFPLPALPGFDDEWSLSRLTAQLQRQAGAPPRRLLEERLVRQIRMWRPDTIVTESVSTEAGAWSQLLSQAVLTAVVQAGDPAAYPQQLSELRLEPWRATRVFGMTTEGDRGAITLSGGSLIPRFGGTLGEHVFTARALLETSVSPQPERLALQQLYSESGSPAPRNLLTGANAPPGGGARRRMASADDAELRTLALAAQRRRTLQQIIKQAEPSPAWLSQMQGLLEQSSEEAAGVTLYQAALRFAEEDRLALAAESFALLAKKYPDHPLTASALQWLVRYGCSAEQAWQTYRQWAATEQMPAGRAVYSAAPIITYQNAAPDPTGQPIAAVSGPLQQRAVRLAAAAEPEITPFDLPQRMQQSLGLGAFIDRTSLALSADPRVRFPMAAAARTLGDEAEALRRYERFQAGAWTSVWANRARLELKQARNDTAAVAGRMPCRRAASKPRLDGRFDDEAWQAAERIPLPSTPTSDTAEVMFAHDAEFLYLAIRCRAPAPASTGQTAGRPRDPQLTGRDRVEVLLDINRDYASYYRLELDDRGWVREGLNESPAWNPKWYVASDRDGESWTIEAAISWDELAPTAPLSGELWAVSLARRSGQGDYGSWIQPADPRSPGFGLLQFTR
;
A
#
# COMPACT_ATOMS: atom_id res chain seq x y z
N MET A 1 61.97 31.08 -57.92
CA MET A 1 61.71 30.89 -59.36
C MET A 1 61.10 29.51 -59.56
N CYS A 2 59.93 29.46 -60.21
CA CYS A 2 59.24 28.38 -60.98
C CYS A 2 59.45 26.90 -60.57
N SER A 3 58.47 25.99 -60.57
CA SER A 3 57.13 25.88 -61.18
C SER A 3 56.47 24.57 -60.66
N ARG A 4 55.13 24.48 -60.73
CA ARG A 4 54.23 23.44 -60.16
C ARG A 4 54.69 21.96 -60.27
N PRO A 5 54.08 21.09 -59.44
CA PRO A 5 53.29 20.00 -60.03
C PRO A 5 51.87 19.89 -59.46
N SER A 6 50.99 19.33 -60.28
CA SER A 6 49.57 19.08 -60.04
C SER A 6 49.27 17.59 -60.23
N ILE A 7 48.22 17.11 -59.51
CA ILE A 7 47.36 15.92 -59.71
C ILE A 7 47.46 14.79 -58.63
N SER A 8 46.67 14.95 -57.54
CA SER A 8 45.50 14.14 -57.02
C SER A 8 45.43 12.59 -57.17
N PRO A 9 44.66 11.81 -56.36
CA PRO A 9 43.96 12.06 -55.07
C PRO A 9 44.21 11.00 -53.97
N ILE A 10 44.40 11.41 -52.71
CA ILE A 10 44.05 10.57 -51.54
C ILE A 10 43.16 11.42 -50.63
N ALA A 11 41.86 11.34 -50.91
CA ALA A 11 40.79 11.86 -50.06
C ALA A 11 39.98 10.67 -49.56
N CYS A 12 40.47 10.06 -48.49
CA CYS A 12 39.75 9.18 -47.55
C CYS A 12 40.64 9.13 -46.30
N TRP A 13 40.07 9.07 -45.10
CA TRP A 13 40.74 9.01 -43.78
C TRP A 13 41.00 10.32 -43.03
N LEU A 14 40.02 11.24 -43.00
CA LEU A 14 39.99 12.31 -41.98
C LEU A 14 38.60 12.66 -41.40
N PRO A 15 37.65 11.69 -41.23
CA PRO A 15 36.55 11.86 -40.27
C PRO A 15 36.51 10.79 -39.15
N LEU A 16 37.55 9.97 -38.98
CA LEU A 16 37.54 8.84 -38.03
C LEU A 16 38.12 9.13 -36.64
N LEU A 17 38.65 10.34 -36.40
CA LEU A 17 39.15 10.75 -35.07
C LEU A 17 38.17 11.64 -34.29
N GLY A 18 37.06 12.08 -34.91
CA GLY A 18 35.96 12.77 -34.22
C GLY A 18 34.88 11.84 -33.64
N ALA A 19 34.88 10.56 -34.02
CA ALA A 19 33.90 9.57 -33.57
C ALA A 19 34.38 8.72 -32.37
N LEU A 20 35.65 8.83 -31.97
CA LEU A 20 36.24 8.07 -30.86
C LEU A 20 36.28 8.83 -29.52
N LEU A 21 35.78 10.07 -29.48
CA LEU A 21 35.53 10.84 -28.26
C LEU A 21 34.04 10.84 -27.83
N LEU A 22 33.19 10.06 -28.50
CA LEU A 22 31.79 9.80 -28.12
C LEU A 22 31.59 8.48 -27.37
N LEU A 23 32.68 7.81 -27.00
CA LEU A 23 32.70 6.59 -26.18
C LEU A 23 33.28 6.87 -24.78
N ALA A 24 32.89 7.98 -24.16
CA ALA A 24 33.01 8.07 -22.71
C ALA A 24 31.99 7.08 -22.14
N PRO A 25 32.39 6.11 -21.30
CA PRO A 25 31.44 5.21 -20.68
C PRO A 25 30.49 6.09 -19.86
N GLU A 26 29.19 5.90 -20.06
CA GLU A 26 28.17 6.41 -19.14
C GLU A 26 28.68 6.12 -17.73
N ARG A 27 28.74 7.14 -16.87
CA ARG A 27 28.86 6.92 -15.44
C ARG A 27 27.67 6.01 -15.11
N ASN A 28 27.97 4.75 -14.82
CA ASN A 28 26.98 3.67 -14.75
C ASN A 28 25.78 4.15 -13.91
N ALA A 29 24.54 4.05 -14.41
CA ALA A 29 23.37 4.60 -13.70
C ALA A 29 23.27 4.08 -12.24
N ALA A 30 23.79 2.88 -11.99
CA ALA A 30 23.97 2.31 -10.66
C ALA A 30 24.95 3.11 -9.76
N LEU A 31 26.06 3.61 -10.29
CA LEU A 31 27.01 4.47 -9.54
C LEU A 31 26.39 5.81 -9.18
N GLN A 32 25.60 6.41 -10.08
CA GLN A 32 24.91 7.67 -9.82
C GLN A 32 23.80 7.48 -8.75
N ALA A 33 23.02 6.41 -8.82
CA ALA A 33 22.02 6.09 -7.80
C ALA A 33 22.64 5.86 -6.41
N VAL A 34 23.78 5.16 -6.35
CA VAL A 34 24.54 4.94 -5.10
C VAL A 34 25.08 6.25 -4.53
N GLU A 35 25.59 7.16 -5.36
CA GLU A 35 26.05 8.49 -4.92
C GLU A 35 24.89 9.30 -4.32
N ILE A 36 23.71 9.33 -4.96
CA ILE A 36 22.54 10.07 -4.45
C ILE A 36 22.02 9.48 -3.14
N GLN A 37 21.88 8.16 -3.06
CA GLN A 37 21.49 7.50 -1.81
C GLN A 37 22.46 7.84 -0.67
N SER A 38 23.78 7.87 -0.97
CA SER A 38 24.80 8.21 0.02
C SER A 38 24.62 9.61 0.63
N GLU A 39 24.06 10.57 -0.13
CA GLU A 39 23.78 11.94 0.35
C GLU A 39 22.59 12.02 1.33
N MET A 40 21.64 11.08 1.24
CA MET A 40 20.44 11.04 2.10
C MET A 40 20.61 10.13 3.33
N THR A 41 21.55 9.19 3.32
CA THR A 41 21.82 8.32 4.48
C THR A 41 22.19 9.03 5.79
N PRO A 42 22.85 10.21 5.83
CA PRO A 42 23.28 10.82 7.09
C PRO A 42 22.13 11.29 7.99
N ASP A 43 21.00 11.68 7.39
CA ASP A 43 19.81 12.20 8.05
C ASP A 43 18.60 11.24 8.03
N ALA A 44 18.79 10.03 7.50
CA ALA A 44 17.80 8.97 7.59
C ALA A 44 17.34 8.77 9.06
N GLU A 45 16.03 8.66 9.26
CA GLU A 45 15.46 8.41 10.57
C GLU A 45 15.87 7.02 11.09
N LEU A 46 16.32 6.95 12.35
CA LEU A 46 16.81 5.72 12.97
C LEU A 46 15.72 5.11 13.86
N HIS A 47 15.33 3.87 13.56
CA HIS A 47 14.20 3.19 14.19
C HIS A 47 14.61 2.24 15.32
N ASP A 48 15.82 1.70 15.31
CA ASP A 48 16.26 0.74 16.32
C ASP A 48 17.77 0.76 16.59
N LEU A 49 18.16 0.24 17.75
CA LEU A 49 19.50 0.23 18.30
C LEU A 49 19.80 -1.14 18.94
N SER A 50 20.92 -1.74 18.56
CA SER A 50 21.48 -2.94 19.20
C SER A 50 22.76 -2.60 19.94
N ILE A 51 22.81 -2.92 21.23
CA ILE A 51 23.99 -2.78 22.08
C ILE A 51 24.60 -4.17 22.25
N VAL A 52 25.85 -4.36 21.81
CA VAL A 52 26.60 -5.60 22.08
C VAL A 52 27.33 -5.48 23.42
N ASP A 53 28.03 -4.36 23.60
CA ASP A 53 28.66 -3.96 24.85
C ASP A 53 28.71 -2.42 24.95
N GLN A 54 29.48 -1.89 25.91
CA GLN A 54 29.57 -0.45 26.13
C GLN A 54 30.25 0.34 24.99
N ASP A 55 31.00 -0.35 24.12
CA ASP A 55 31.80 0.24 23.05
C ASP A 55 31.22 -0.09 21.66
N ILE A 56 30.66 -1.28 21.47
CA ILE A 56 30.16 -1.80 20.19
C ILE A 56 28.64 -1.64 20.08
N LEU A 57 28.21 -0.79 19.14
CA LEU A 57 26.82 -0.37 18.95
C LEU A 57 26.43 -0.43 17.48
N PHE A 58 25.14 -0.73 17.23
CA PHE A 58 24.55 -0.70 15.89
C PHE A 58 23.23 0.05 15.89
N ALA A 59 22.96 0.86 14.87
CA ALA A 59 21.68 1.54 14.69
C ALA A 59 21.17 1.36 13.25
N ALA A 60 19.87 1.10 13.08
CA ALA A 60 19.25 0.89 11.77
C ALA A 60 18.08 1.86 11.54
N GLY A 61 17.77 2.14 10.26
CA GLY A 61 16.77 3.16 9.92
C GLY A 61 16.26 3.13 8.48
N ASP A 62 15.70 4.25 8.05
CA ASP A 62 15.25 4.48 6.67
C ASP A 62 16.40 4.40 5.65
N HIS A 63 16.08 4.28 4.35
CA HIS A 63 17.06 4.15 3.26
C HIS A 63 18.08 3.03 3.44
N GLY A 64 17.69 1.94 4.11
CA GLY A 64 18.53 0.78 4.33
C GLY A 64 19.74 1.01 5.24
N VAL A 65 19.78 2.12 5.99
CA VAL A 65 20.99 2.48 6.73
C VAL A 65 21.23 1.55 7.91
N VAL A 66 22.49 1.17 8.09
CA VAL A 66 22.99 0.54 9.32
C VAL A 66 24.29 1.22 9.71
N TRP A 67 24.31 1.82 10.89
CA TRP A 67 25.48 2.49 11.46
C TRP A 67 26.13 1.60 12.52
N ARG A 68 27.45 1.53 12.53
CA ARG A 68 28.25 0.85 13.57
C ARG A 68 29.15 1.83 14.30
N SER A 69 29.28 1.64 15.62
CA SER A 69 30.30 2.27 16.44
C SER A 69 31.12 1.21 17.16
N ASP A 70 32.41 1.48 17.35
CA ASP A 70 33.36 0.64 18.09
C ASP A 70 34.01 1.41 19.26
N ASP A 71 33.45 2.57 19.63
CA ASP A 71 34.00 3.48 20.67
C ASP A 71 32.94 4.10 21.59
N GLY A 72 31.81 3.41 21.75
CA GLY A 72 30.70 3.79 22.62
C GLY A 72 29.86 4.91 22.03
N GLY A 73 29.81 4.98 20.70
CA GLY A 73 29.01 5.93 19.94
C GLY A 73 29.70 7.27 19.71
N ARG A 74 31.03 7.41 19.89
CA ARG A 74 31.73 8.68 19.59
C ARG A 74 31.97 8.84 18.09
N LYS A 75 32.23 7.73 17.39
CA LYS A 75 32.36 7.67 15.94
C LYS A 75 31.42 6.60 15.39
N TRP A 76 30.78 6.92 14.27
CA TRP A 76 29.86 6.04 13.57
C TRP A 76 30.30 5.83 12.12
N THR A 77 30.21 4.59 11.65
CA THR A 77 30.55 4.19 10.28
C THR A 77 29.32 3.56 9.64
N LEU A 78 28.96 4.00 8.44
CA LEU A 78 27.87 3.42 7.68
C LEU A 78 28.30 2.07 7.09
N LEU A 79 27.44 1.06 7.21
CA LEU A 79 27.64 -0.28 6.70
C LEU A 79 26.79 -0.50 5.44
N PRO A 80 27.36 -1.03 4.34
CA PRO A 80 26.64 -1.19 3.08
C PRO A 80 25.71 -2.42 3.14
N THR A 81 24.39 -2.18 3.23
CA THR A 81 23.37 -3.24 3.25
C THR A 81 22.94 -3.69 1.86
N GLY A 82 23.05 -2.82 0.86
CA GLY A 82 22.63 -3.09 -0.52
C GLY A 82 21.11 -3.08 -0.73
N VAL A 83 20.35 -2.46 0.18
CA VAL A 83 18.89 -2.30 0.08
C VAL A 83 18.50 -0.84 0.30
N ASP A 84 17.41 -0.39 -0.32
CA ASP A 84 16.84 0.96 -0.14
C ASP A 84 15.39 0.84 0.34
N CYS A 85 15.24 0.38 1.57
CA CYS A 85 13.96 0.24 2.24
C CYS A 85 14.10 0.61 3.71
N ARG A 86 12.98 0.75 4.41
CA ARG A 86 13.02 0.96 5.85
C ARG A 86 13.50 -0.31 6.56
N LEU A 87 14.46 -0.14 7.47
CA LEU A 87 14.91 -1.18 8.40
C LEU A 87 14.41 -0.83 9.80
N ASP A 88 13.43 -1.59 10.27
CA ASP A 88 12.70 -1.36 11.52
C ASP A 88 13.41 -1.91 12.75
N SER A 89 14.25 -2.95 12.60
CA SER A 89 14.89 -3.59 13.75
C SER A 89 16.27 -4.15 13.44
N VAL A 90 17.17 -4.01 14.40
CA VAL A 90 18.55 -4.54 14.35
C VAL A 90 18.84 -5.37 15.59
N CYS A 91 19.46 -6.53 15.40
CA CYS A 91 19.85 -7.42 16.49
C CYS A 91 21.22 -8.03 16.23
N PHE A 92 22.18 -7.73 17.08
CA PHE A 92 23.48 -8.40 17.13
C PHE A 92 23.58 -9.25 18.40
N VAL A 93 24.05 -10.49 18.26
CA VAL A 93 24.30 -11.40 19.39
C VAL A 93 25.75 -11.30 19.88
N ASP A 94 26.64 -10.85 19.01
CA ASP A 94 28.03 -10.50 19.28
C ASP A 94 28.52 -9.44 18.27
N SER A 95 29.81 -9.10 18.27
CA SER A 95 30.37 -8.04 17.40
C SER A 95 30.49 -8.41 15.92
N LEU A 96 30.24 -9.68 15.56
CA LEU A 96 30.38 -10.24 14.22
C LEU A 96 29.04 -10.73 13.65
N VAL A 97 28.18 -11.33 14.47
CA VAL A 97 26.96 -12.00 14.04
C VAL A 97 25.74 -11.15 14.38
N GLY A 98 24.97 -10.79 13.36
CA GLY A 98 23.77 -9.97 13.51
C GLY A 98 22.79 -10.08 12.36
N TRP A 99 21.59 -9.56 12.60
CA TRP A 99 20.47 -9.52 11.68
C TRP A 99 19.83 -8.14 11.68
N VAL A 100 19.31 -7.75 10.53
CA VAL A 100 18.51 -6.53 10.37
C VAL A 100 17.26 -6.88 9.59
N ALA A 101 16.13 -6.36 10.03
CA ALA A 101 14.81 -6.64 9.50
C ALA A 101 14.05 -5.36 9.17
N GLY A 102 13.20 -5.44 8.16
CA GLY A 102 12.37 -4.34 7.68
C GLY A 102 11.53 -4.77 6.48
N GLY A 103 11.23 -3.84 5.59
CA GLY A 103 10.54 -4.16 4.35
C GLY A 103 10.13 -2.95 3.52
N SER A 104 9.39 -3.24 2.47
CA SER A 104 8.82 -2.26 1.55
C SER A 104 7.42 -2.68 1.13
N THR A 105 6.59 -1.71 0.79
CA THR A 105 5.28 -1.95 0.20
C THR A 105 5.38 -1.93 -1.32
N ASP A 106 4.79 -2.94 -1.97
CA ASP A 106 4.61 -2.93 -3.42
C ASP A 106 3.64 -1.80 -3.80
N ALA A 107 4.06 -0.98 -4.76
CA ALA A 107 3.43 0.29 -5.05
C ALA A 107 1.95 0.16 -5.45
N HIS A 108 1.54 -0.93 -6.11
CA HIS A 108 0.19 -1.04 -6.67
C HIS A 108 -0.62 -2.17 -6.04
N THR A 109 0.02 -3.30 -5.72
CA THR A 109 -0.66 -4.40 -5.04
C THR A 109 -0.89 -4.12 -3.56
N HIS A 110 -0.16 -3.12 -3.03
CA HIS A 110 -0.03 -2.76 -1.62
C HIS A 110 0.41 -3.92 -0.73
N GLN A 111 0.90 -5.03 -1.29
CA GLN A 111 1.45 -6.12 -0.47
C GLN A 111 2.82 -5.74 0.07
N THR A 112 3.11 -6.14 1.30
CA THR A 112 4.44 -5.92 1.86
C THR A 112 5.39 -7.06 1.59
N ASN A 113 6.63 -6.68 1.34
CA ASN A 113 7.75 -7.58 1.14
C ASN A 113 8.76 -7.35 2.26
N GLY A 114 9.06 -8.42 3.00
CA GLY A 114 10.06 -8.43 4.05
C GLY A 114 11.49 -8.38 3.50
N VAL A 115 12.31 -7.62 4.21
CA VAL A 115 13.77 -7.66 4.07
C VAL A 115 14.34 -8.18 5.37
N LEU A 116 15.04 -9.31 5.30
CA LEU A 116 15.82 -9.87 6.40
C LEU A 116 17.24 -10.11 5.91
N LEU A 117 18.18 -9.39 6.51
CA LEU A 117 19.61 -9.47 6.22
C LEU A 117 20.31 -10.11 7.41
N ALA A 118 21.33 -10.91 7.15
CA ALA A 118 22.21 -11.48 8.16
C ALA A 118 23.67 -11.22 7.80
N THR A 119 24.49 -11.03 8.84
CA THR A 119 25.94 -10.85 8.71
C THR A 119 26.67 -11.80 9.66
N ALA A 120 27.88 -12.18 9.28
CA ALA A 120 28.80 -12.95 10.10
C ALA A 120 30.18 -12.28 10.23
N ASP A 121 30.32 -11.05 9.71
CA ASP A 121 31.56 -10.27 9.69
C ASP A 121 31.42 -8.86 10.29
N GLY A 122 30.40 -8.68 11.14
CA GLY A 122 30.13 -7.44 11.85
C GLY A 122 29.45 -6.39 10.98
N GLY A 123 28.75 -6.83 9.94
CA GLY A 123 27.98 -6.01 9.01
C GLY A 123 28.80 -5.42 7.86
N ARG A 124 30.02 -5.93 7.61
CA ARG A 124 30.79 -5.53 6.42
C ARG A 124 30.15 -6.10 5.16
N THR A 125 29.57 -7.29 5.26
CA THR A 125 28.74 -7.89 4.22
C THR A 125 27.43 -8.42 4.80
N TRP A 126 26.38 -8.38 3.98
CA TRP A 126 25.03 -8.81 4.34
C TRP A 126 24.50 -9.83 3.34
N LYS A 127 23.91 -10.91 3.86
CA LYS A 127 23.21 -11.93 3.08
C LYS A 127 21.71 -11.82 3.33
N ARG A 128 20.92 -11.71 2.26
CA ARG A 128 19.45 -11.76 2.34
C ARG A 128 18.98 -13.21 2.53
N LEU A 129 18.23 -13.50 3.60
CA LEU A 129 17.88 -14.88 3.98
C LEU A 129 16.50 -15.34 3.49
N ALA A 130 15.52 -14.45 3.34
CA ALA A 130 14.15 -14.79 2.94
C ALA A 130 13.65 -13.90 1.79
N LYS A 131 14.05 -14.19 0.54
CA LYS A 131 13.61 -13.40 -0.65
C LYS A 131 12.14 -13.72 -0.97
N GLY A 132 11.25 -12.74 -0.79
CA GLY A 132 9.84 -12.81 -1.22
C GLY A 132 8.95 -13.78 -0.44
N MET A 133 9.44 -14.33 0.68
CA MET A 133 8.70 -15.29 1.51
C MET A 133 8.04 -14.67 2.74
N LEU A 134 8.59 -13.60 3.31
CA LEU A 134 8.07 -12.96 4.52
C LEU A 134 7.44 -11.61 4.17
N PRO A 135 6.39 -11.18 4.89
CA PRO A 135 5.87 -9.82 4.82
C PRO A 135 6.85 -8.83 5.46
N ALA A 136 6.59 -7.52 5.36
CA ALA A 136 7.41 -6.52 6.05
C ALA A 136 7.50 -6.82 7.55
N LEU A 137 8.74 -6.85 8.06
CA LEU A 137 9.05 -7.20 9.44
C LEU A 137 9.23 -5.93 10.26
N SER A 138 8.57 -5.86 11.42
CA SER A 138 8.69 -4.75 12.37
C SER A 138 9.73 -5.02 13.46
N GLN A 139 10.01 -6.28 13.76
CA GLN A 139 10.96 -6.65 14.82
C GLN A 139 11.68 -7.95 14.50
N VAL A 140 12.95 -8.02 14.90
CA VAL A 140 13.73 -9.25 14.90
C VAL A 140 14.53 -9.39 16.19
N LYS A 141 14.51 -10.58 16.78
CA LYS A 141 15.30 -10.89 17.97
C LYS A 141 15.93 -12.25 17.85
N PHE A 142 17.26 -12.30 17.87
CA PHE A 142 18.04 -13.53 17.98
C PHE A 142 18.61 -13.68 19.38
N PHE A 143 18.60 -14.91 19.87
CA PHE A 143 19.16 -15.29 21.17
C PHE A 143 20.52 -15.99 21.03
N ASN A 144 20.81 -16.48 19.82
CA ASN A 144 22.07 -17.07 19.39
C ASN A 144 22.09 -17.14 17.85
N SER A 145 23.18 -17.69 17.28
CA SER A 145 23.37 -17.84 15.82
C SER A 145 22.32 -18.69 15.09
N ARG A 146 21.45 -19.40 15.82
CA ARG A 146 20.46 -20.32 15.24
C ARG A 146 19.02 -19.96 15.55
N ASN A 147 18.74 -19.50 16.77
CA ASN A 147 17.38 -19.34 17.26
C ASN A 147 17.00 -17.87 17.32
N GLY A 148 15.88 -17.54 16.68
CA GLY A 148 15.35 -16.19 16.66
C GLY A 148 13.85 -16.15 16.41
N TRP A 149 13.31 -14.97 16.65
CA TRP A 149 11.93 -14.59 16.43
C TRP A 149 11.87 -13.35 15.55
N ALA A 150 10.79 -13.24 14.79
CA ALA A 150 10.44 -12.04 14.07
C ALA A 150 8.94 -11.78 14.17
N SER A 151 8.57 -10.52 14.23
CA SER A 151 7.19 -10.07 14.04
C SER A 151 7.12 -9.13 12.85
N GLY A 152 5.97 -9.11 12.20
CA GLY A 152 5.72 -8.24 11.06
C GLY A 152 4.24 -8.13 10.76
N GLN A 153 3.94 -7.67 9.56
CA GLN A 153 2.57 -7.64 9.09
C GLN A 153 2.03 -9.06 8.90
N SER A 154 0.71 -9.22 9.07
CA SER A 154 0.05 -10.45 8.64
C SER A 154 -0.18 -10.45 7.14
N SER A 155 -0.31 -11.66 6.60
CA SER A 155 -0.73 -11.88 5.22
C SER A 155 -1.66 -13.08 5.16
N SER A 156 -2.21 -13.34 3.97
CA SER A 156 -2.94 -14.58 3.70
C SER A 156 -2.06 -15.83 3.78
N LEU A 157 -0.73 -15.69 3.83
CA LEU A 157 0.23 -16.78 4.01
C LEU A 157 0.79 -16.88 5.43
N TYR A 158 0.63 -15.82 6.25
CA TYR A 158 1.05 -15.82 7.66
C TYR A 158 0.07 -14.97 8.49
N PRO A 159 -0.96 -15.56 9.12
CA PRO A 159 -2.06 -14.78 9.69
C PRO A 159 -1.64 -14.18 11.03
N SER A 160 -0.78 -14.84 11.79
CA SER A 160 -0.29 -14.33 13.07
C SER A 160 0.67 -13.15 12.91
N GLY A 161 1.33 -13.00 11.75
CA GLY A 161 2.44 -12.07 11.58
C GLY A 161 3.66 -12.38 12.48
N LEU A 162 3.72 -13.59 13.05
CA LEU A 162 4.76 -14.03 13.99
C LEU A 162 5.51 -15.23 13.44
N PHE A 163 6.83 -15.16 13.51
CA PHE A 163 7.73 -16.12 12.91
C PHE A 163 8.81 -16.52 13.89
N HIS A 164 9.26 -17.77 13.78
CA HIS A 164 10.41 -18.27 14.51
C HIS A 164 11.32 -19.11 13.62
N THR A 165 12.60 -19.11 13.94
CA THR A 165 13.64 -19.86 13.22
C THR A 165 14.50 -20.66 14.19
N ARG A 166 15.07 -21.75 13.69
CA ARG A 166 16.04 -22.62 14.39
C ARG A 166 17.34 -22.82 13.61
N ASP A 167 17.51 -22.11 12.48
CA ASP A 167 18.62 -22.25 11.54
C ASP A 167 19.22 -20.89 11.12
N GLY A 168 19.13 -19.90 12.01
CA GLY A 168 19.74 -18.59 11.81
C GLY A 168 18.96 -17.69 10.85
N GLY A 169 17.68 -18.01 10.63
CA GLY A 169 16.79 -17.29 9.72
C GLY A 169 16.82 -17.80 8.28
N SER A 170 17.48 -18.93 8.02
CA SER A 170 17.50 -19.56 6.69
C SER A 170 16.13 -20.13 6.31
N SER A 171 15.38 -20.60 7.31
CA SER A 171 13.96 -20.93 7.21
C SER A 171 13.19 -20.37 8.40
N TRP A 172 11.91 -20.09 8.17
CA TRP A 172 11.00 -19.52 9.15
C TRP A 172 9.72 -20.32 9.20
N ALA A 173 9.27 -20.64 10.41
CA ALA A 173 7.99 -21.23 10.67
C ALA A 173 7.06 -20.20 11.30
N SER A 174 5.81 -20.13 10.84
CA SER A 174 4.78 -19.23 11.36
C SER A 174 4.20 -19.77 12.66
N VAL A 175 3.88 -18.88 13.60
CA VAL A 175 3.00 -19.24 14.72
C VAL A 175 1.58 -19.44 14.16
N PRO A 176 0.89 -20.54 14.48
CA PRO A 176 -0.50 -20.77 14.03
C PRO A 176 -1.47 -19.72 14.57
N SER A 177 -2.43 -19.29 13.73
CA SER A 177 -3.55 -18.42 14.12
C SER A 177 -4.74 -18.63 13.16
N ASP A 178 -5.96 -18.51 13.66
CA ASP A 178 -7.21 -18.53 12.91
C ASP A 178 -7.66 -17.13 12.44
N GLN A 179 -7.00 -16.07 12.92
CA GLN A 179 -7.28 -14.68 12.58
C GLN A 179 -6.02 -13.95 12.12
N GLN A 180 -6.17 -13.03 11.17
CA GLN A 180 -5.10 -12.15 10.75
C GLN A 180 -4.86 -11.06 11.79
N MET A 181 -3.70 -11.11 12.42
CA MET A 181 -3.27 -10.21 13.49
C MET A 181 -2.12 -9.32 13.08
N GLN A 182 -2.03 -8.17 13.71
CA GLN A 182 -0.91 -7.26 13.54
C GLN A 182 -0.36 -6.89 14.92
N TRP A 183 0.96 -7.02 15.04
CA TRP A 183 1.71 -6.71 16.25
C TRP A 183 2.66 -5.54 15.93
N PRO A 184 2.15 -4.30 15.88
CA PRO A 184 3.00 -3.14 15.68
C PRO A 184 4.05 -3.03 16.79
N ALA A 185 3.72 -3.53 17.99
CA ALA A 185 4.64 -3.63 19.11
C ALA A 185 4.75 -5.09 19.58
N ALA A 186 5.97 -5.62 19.60
CA ALA A 186 6.27 -6.89 20.22
C ALA A 186 7.61 -6.81 20.99
N ASP A 187 7.87 -7.82 21.83
CA ASP A 187 9.17 -8.06 22.43
C ASP A 187 9.35 -9.54 22.78
N PHE A 188 10.60 -9.99 22.83
CA PHE A 188 10.98 -11.38 23.03
C PHE A 188 12.09 -11.48 24.09
N LEU A 189 11.76 -12.03 25.25
CA LEU A 189 12.71 -12.18 26.36
C LEU A 189 13.37 -13.57 26.41
N HIS A 190 12.64 -14.61 25.96
CA HIS A 190 13.09 -16.00 26.01
C HIS A 190 12.88 -16.71 24.66
N LEU A 191 13.57 -17.85 24.47
CA LEU A 191 13.55 -18.63 23.24
C LEU A 191 12.16 -19.14 22.84
N ASP A 192 11.28 -19.35 23.82
CA ASP A 192 9.98 -19.97 23.61
C ASP A 192 8.81 -19.03 23.94
N GLU A 193 9.08 -17.79 24.37
CA GLU A 193 8.06 -16.85 24.83
C GLU A 193 8.32 -15.41 24.36
N GLY A 194 7.24 -14.75 23.95
CA GLY A 194 7.21 -13.33 23.62
C GLY A 194 5.88 -12.70 24.00
N TYR A 195 5.78 -11.39 23.82
CA TYR A 195 4.54 -10.66 24.05
C TYR A 195 4.37 -9.57 23.00
N GLY A 196 3.14 -9.32 22.60
CA GLY A 196 2.85 -8.22 21.69
C GLY A 196 1.50 -7.60 21.94
N ALA A 197 1.38 -6.39 21.42
CA ALA A 197 0.18 -5.57 21.53
C ALA A 197 -0.08 -4.87 20.20
N GLY A 198 -1.36 -4.73 19.88
CA GLY A 198 -1.81 -4.06 18.68
C GLY A 198 -3.30 -3.68 18.74
N PRO A 199 -3.83 -3.11 17.64
CA PRO A 199 -5.22 -2.66 17.57
C PRO A 199 -6.28 -3.75 17.81
N GLN A 200 -5.89 -5.01 17.67
CA GLN A 200 -6.78 -6.17 17.79
C GLN A 200 -6.66 -6.90 19.14
N GLY A 201 -5.78 -6.43 20.02
CA GLY A 201 -5.55 -7.04 21.31
C GLY A 201 -4.08 -7.08 21.73
N ALA A 202 -3.86 -7.67 22.89
CA ALA A 202 -2.54 -8.01 23.38
C ALA A 202 -2.48 -9.51 23.67
N GLY A 203 -1.29 -10.10 23.65
CA GLY A 203 -1.16 -11.53 23.91
C GLY A 203 0.27 -11.99 24.11
N SER A 204 0.37 -13.14 24.79
CA SER A 204 1.61 -13.88 24.91
C SER A 204 1.74 -14.87 23.75
N PHE A 205 2.96 -15.00 23.24
CA PHE A 205 3.31 -15.86 22.13
C PHE A 205 4.15 -17.00 22.63
N SER A 206 3.87 -18.21 22.14
CA SER A 206 4.77 -19.33 22.24
C SER A 206 4.90 -20.01 20.88
N ARG A 207 5.91 -20.88 20.73
CA ARG A 207 6.05 -21.69 19.50
C ARG A 207 4.83 -22.58 19.25
N GLY A 208 4.10 -22.95 20.32
CA GLY A 208 2.91 -23.80 20.26
C GLY A 208 1.61 -23.05 19.94
N GLY A 209 1.63 -21.72 19.93
CA GLY A 209 0.45 -20.91 19.63
C GLY A 209 0.38 -19.60 20.40
N LEU A 210 -0.68 -18.84 20.12
CA LEU A 210 -1.01 -17.57 20.74
C LEU A 210 -1.95 -17.77 21.93
N ARG A 211 -1.69 -17.09 23.04
CA ARG A 211 -2.67 -16.87 24.10
C ARG A 211 -3.04 -15.38 24.15
N ARG A 212 -4.31 -15.08 23.89
CA ARG A 212 -4.83 -13.70 23.98
C ARG A 212 -5.05 -13.30 25.41
N ASP A 213 -4.68 -12.06 25.71
CA ASP A 213 -5.05 -11.35 26.92
C ASP A 213 -6.14 -10.34 26.57
N ARG A 214 -6.98 -9.98 27.56
CA ARG A 214 -7.88 -8.83 27.38
C ARG A 214 -7.01 -7.58 27.30
N GLN A 215 -7.20 -6.82 26.21
CA GLN A 215 -6.53 -5.55 26.04
C GLN A 215 -7.01 -4.56 27.10
N PRO A 216 -6.16 -3.64 27.58
CA PRO A 216 -6.64 -2.43 28.20
C PRO A 216 -7.36 -1.58 27.14
N ASP A 217 -8.68 -1.51 27.23
CA ASP A 217 -9.52 -0.66 26.38
C ASP A 217 -9.26 0.82 26.70
N GLU A 218 -8.35 1.45 25.95
CA GLU A 218 -8.15 2.90 25.95
C GLU A 218 -8.62 3.47 24.60
N PRO A 219 -9.85 4.04 24.53
CA PRO A 219 -10.37 4.62 23.30
C PRO A 219 -9.40 5.69 22.77
N ASN A 220 -9.06 5.61 21.48
CA ASN A 220 -8.23 6.59 20.75
C ASN A 220 -6.75 6.70 21.12
N ARG A 221 -6.17 5.80 21.93
CA ARG A 221 -4.71 5.77 22.21
C ARG A 221 -4.10 4.46 21.73
N ARG A 222 -3.13 4.53 20.81
CA ARG A 222 -2.48 3.34 20.26
C ARG A 222 -1.25 2.97 21.07
N VAL A 223 -1.08 1.68 21.37
CA VAL A 223 0.20 1.14 21.84
C VAL A 223 1.18 1.14 20.68
N ARG A 224 2.37 1.72 20.91
CA ARG A 224 3.45 1.85 19.91
C ARG A 224 4.64 0.96 20.22
N VAL A 225 4.89 0.65 21.49
CA VAL A 225 6.04 -0.14 21.91
C VAL A 225 5.70 -1.01 23.12
N VAL A 226 6.27 -2.22 23.15
CA VAL A 226 6.18 -3.18 24.25
C VAL A 226 7.59 -3.56 24.68
N ARG A 227 7.80 -3.72 25.98
CA ARG A 227 9.04 -4.23 26.54
C ARG A 227 8.81 -5.26 27.63
N LEU A 228 9.50 -6.38 27.51
CA LEU A 228 9.56 -7.43 28.51
C LEU A 228 10.73 -7.18 29.47
N ALA A 229 10.43 -7.15 30.76
CA ALA A 229 11.42 -7.01 31.83
C ALA A 229 11.51 -8.31 32.64
N LYS A 230 12.74 -8.67 33.04
CA LYS A 230 12.96 -9.79 33.98
C LYS A 230 12.27 -9.48 35.31
N ALA A 231 11.38 -10.36 35.76
CA ALA A 231 10.73 -10.21 37.06
C ALA A 231 11.76 -10.38 38.19
N PRO A 232 11.69 -9.59 39.29
CA PRO A 232 12.43 -9.90 40.49
C PRO A 232 11.93 -11.23 41.08
N PRO A 233 12.78 -12.04 41.73
CA PRO A 233 12.32 -13.26 42.38
C PRO A 233 11.28 -12.90 43.46
N LEU A 234 10.07 -13.44 43.33
CA LEU A 234 9.04 -13.31 44.35
C LEU A 234 9.53 -14.03 45.61
N ARG A 235 9.79 -13.27 46.68
CA ARG A 235 9.93 -13.81 48.04
C ARG A 235 8.64 -13.58 48.78
N GLU A 236 7.99 -14.64 49.26
CA GLU A 236 6.92 -14.49 50.23
C GLU A 236 7.49 -13.92 51.55
N PRO A 237 6.82 -12.96 52.20
CA PRO A 237 7.22 -12.50 53.52
C PRO A 237 6.98 -13.63 54.54
N GLY A 238 8.03 -14.39 54.88
CA GLY A 238 8.02 -15.32 56.02
C GLY A 238 8.43 -16.76 55.71
N THR A 239 8.55 -17.15 54.45
CA THR A 239 8.98 -18.49 54.01
C THR A 239 10.20 -18.31 53.11
N GLY A 240 11.37 -18.79 53.54
CA GLY A 240 12.65 -18.57 52.87
C GLY A 240 12.81 -19.26 51.51
N GLU A 241 11.73 -19.67 50.85
CA GLU A 241 11.76 -20.40 49.57
C GLU A 241 11.27 -19.51 48.43
N ALA A 242 12.09 -19.39 47.38
CA ALA A 242 11.70 -18.75 46.14
C ALA A 242 10.75 -19.68 45.39
N ASN A 243 9.60 -19.18 44.96
CA ASN A 243 8.69 -19.93 44.08
C ASN A 243 9.31 -20.00 42.67
N ILE A 244 9.80 -21.17 42.26
CA ILE A 244 10.61 -21.36 41.04
C ILE A 244 9.75 -21.43 39.76
N ASP A 245 8.42 -21.50 39.87
CA ASP A 245 7.52 -21.79 38.73
C ASP A 245 6.65 -20.62 38.23
N THR A 246 7.06 -19.36 38.39
CA THR A 246 6.32 -18.24 37.75
C THR A 246 7.22 -17.24 37.02
N PRO A 247 7.45 -17.44 35.70
CA PRO A 247 8.04 -16.42 34.84
C PRO A 247 6.92 -15.65 34.13
N ALA A 248 6.01 -15.01 34.87
CA ALA A 248 5.24 -13.93 34.25
C ALA A 248 6.19 -12.74 34.14
N ALA A 249 6.90 -12.62 33.02
CA ALA A 249 7.73 -11.45 32.73
C ALA A 249 6.90 -10.18 32.96
N ASN A 250 7.48 -9.18 33.63
CA ASN A 250 6.85 -7.87 33.76
C ASN A 250 6.75 -7.27 32.36
N VAL A 251 5.56 -6.87 31.93
CA VAL A 251 5.34 -6.32 30.58
C VAL A 251 5.01 -4.84 30.70
N TRP A 252 5.75 -4.02 29.98
CA TRP A 252 5.49 -2.60 29.82
C TRP A 252 4.96 -2.35 28.40
N ALA A 253 3.95 -1.50 28.28
CA ALA A 253 3.45 -1.04 26.99
C ALA A 253 3.32 0.49 27.03
N ALA A 254 3.77 1.16 25.98
CA ALA A 254 3.64 2.61 25.87
C ALA A 254 3.16 3.04 24.49
N GLY A 255 2.62 4.26 24.40
CA GLY A 255 2.01 4.75 23.17
C GLY A 255 1.55 6.21 23.22
N ASP A 256 0.53 6.49 22.42
CA ASP A 256 0.07 7.86 22.13
C ASP A 256 -0.46 8.61 23.37
N ALA A 257 -0.28 9.92 23.37
CA ALA A 257 -0.79 10.83 24.42
C ALA A 257 -0.41 10.40 25.85
N GLY A 258 0.84 10.01 26.07
CA GLY A 258 1.39 9.65 27.38
C GLY A 258 0.98 8.27 27.87
N LEU A 259 0.54 7.37 26.98
CA LEU A 259 0.07 6.05 27.39
C LEU A 259 1.24 5.25 27.93
N LEU A 260 1.16 4.84 29.20
CA LEU A 260 2.06 3.89 29.80
C LEU A 260 1.28 2.92 30.68
N LEU A 261 1.46 1.64 30.40
CA LEU A 261 0.75 0.54 31.01
C LEU A 261 1.74 -0.48 31.55
N HIS A 262 1.42 -1.05 32.70
CA HIS A 262 2.18 -2.13 33.32
C HIS A 262 1.28 -3.35 33.54
N ARG A 263 1.71 -4.51 33.04
CA ARG A 263 1.02 -5.78 33.25
C ARG A 263 1.51 -6.42 34.55
N GLN A 264 0.60 -6.61 35.49
CA GLN A 264 0.90 -7.31 36.73
C GLN A 264 1.09 -8.82 36.49
N PRO A 265 1.78 -9.55 37.40
CA PRO A 265 1.98 -11.00 37.28
C PRO A 265 0.69 -11.81 37.13
N GLN A 266 -0.41 -11.33 37.74
CA GLN A 266 -1.76 -11.89 37.63
C GLN A 266 -2.47 -11.65 36.28
N GLY A 267 -1.85 -10.91 35.37
CA GLY A 267 -2.32 -10.70 33.98
C GLY A 267 -3.17 -9.46 33.75
N GLU A 268 -3.41 -8.66 34.79
CA GLU A 268 -4.14 -7.39 34.69
C GLU A 268 -3.22 -6.26 34.22
N TRP A 269 -3.73 -5.40 33.32
CA TRP A 269 -3.07 -4.20 32.86
C TRP A 269 -3.52 -3.00 33.68
N LEU A 270 -2.56 -2.27 34.25
CA LEU A 270 -2.84 -1.03 34.99
C LEU A 270 -2.14 0.17 34.34
N PRO A 271 -2.83 1.33 34.22
CA PRO A 271 -2.18 2.57 33.83
C PRO A 271 -1.18 3.01 34.89
N VAL A 272 -0.06 3.53 34.41
CA VAL A 272 1.03 4.02 35.26
C VAL A 272 0.86 5.54 35.41
N PRO A 273 0.74 6.06 36.64
CA PRO A 273 0.63 7.50 36.85
C PRO A 273 1.95 8.17 36.50
N LEU A 274 1.91 9.04 35.50
CA LEU A 274 3.05 9.85 35.05
C LEU A 274 2.87 11.32 35.44
N PRO A 275 3.96 12.11 35.47
CA PRO A 275 3.87 13.56 35.59
C PRO A 275 2.92 14.14 34.51
N PRO A 276 2.12 15.18 34.81
CA PRO A 276 1.09 15.69 33.89
C PRO A 276 1.58 15.99 32.47
N VAL A 277 2.81 16.49 32.35
CA VAL A 277 3.47 16.77 31.07
C VAL A 277 3.54 15.55 30.12
N ALA A 278 3.47 14.31 30.64
CA ALA A 278 3.49 13.09 29.83
C ALA A 278 2.35 13.01 28.82
N ALA A 279 1.19 13.62 29.10
CA ALA A 279 0.06 13.64 28.17
C ALA A 279 0.40 14.30 26.82
N GLU A 280 1.45 15.12 26.79
CA GLU A 280 1.95 15.80 25.60
C GLU A 280 2.99 15.00 24.79
N PHE A 281 3.25 13.75 25.17
CA PHE A 281 4.24 12.89 24.51
C PHE A 281 3.57 11.69 23.85
N ASP A 282 3.93 11.40 22.60
CA ASP A 282 3.64 10.10 21.99
C ASP A 282 4.83 9.18 22.24
N PHE A 283 4.70 8.24 23.17
CA PHE A 283 5.80 7.33 23.54
C PHE A 283 6.03 6.29 22.46
N GLN A 284 7.26 6.20 21.98
CA GLN A 284 7.68 5.31 20.90
C GLN A 284 8.86 4.43 21.31
N ALA A 285 9.57 4.79 22.38
CA ALA A 285 10.71 4.06 22.90
C ALA A 285 10.49 3.69 24.37
N LEU A 286 10.82 2.43 24.70
CA LEU A 286 10.87 1.91 26.07
C LEU A 286 12.17 1.12 26.27
N ALA A 287 12.77 1.26 27.44
CA ALA A 287 13.91 0.47 27.89
C ALA A 287 13.72 0.05 29.36
N SER A 288 14.27 -1.10 29.75
CA SER A 288 14.30 -1.53 31.14
C SER A 288 15.59 -2.26 31.50
N VAL A 289 16.13 -1.96 32.69
CA VAL A 289 17.32 -2.61 33.25
C VAL A 289 17.16 -2.74 34.76
N GLY A 290 16.97 -3.97 35.24
CA GLY A 290 16.73 -4.22 36.67
C GLY A 290 15.45 -3.53 37.14
N SER A 291 15.55 -2.65 38.13
CA SER A 291 14.42 -1.83 38.60
C SER A 291 14.14 -0.59 37.77
N HIS A 292 15.02 -0.26 36.84
CA HIS A 292 14.91 0.99 36.09
C HIS A 292 14.08 0.80 34.83
N VAL A 293 13.22 1.77 34.55
CA VAL A 293 12.39 1.85 33.34
C VAL A 293 12.52 3.25 32.75
N TRP A 294 12.69 3.34 31.44
CA TRP A 294 12.73 4.61 30.73
C TRP A 294 11.72 4.61 29.57
N ALA A 295 11.11 5.77 29.33
CA ALA A 295 10.21 6.02 28.21
C ALA A 295 10.56 7.35 27.50
N ALA A 296 10.49 7.34 26.17
CA ALA A 296 10.78 8.50 25.33
C ALA A 296 9.94 8.47 24.04
N GLY A 297 9.88 9.58 23.31
CA GLY A 297 9.03 9.67 22.12
C GLY A 297 9.06 11.02 21.43
N THR A 298 7.88 11.47 20.99
CA THR A 298 7.66 12.76 20.33
C THR A 298 6.89 13.70 21.25
N PRO A 299 7.41 14.91 21.59
CA PRO A 299 8.72 15.44 21.22
C PRO A 299 9.85 14.71 21.95
N GLY A 300 11.09 14.82 21.48
CA GLY A 300 12.23 14.15 22.13
C GLY A 300 12.92 14.99 23.21
N THR A 301 12.22 15.97 23.81
CA THR A 301 12.79 16.95 24.75
C THR A 301 13.03 16.39 26.15
N LEU A 302 12.27 15.37 26.54
CA LEU A 302 12.34 14.73 27.85
C LEU A 302 12.40 13.21 27.71
N ILE A 303 13.04 12.57 28.68
CA ILE A 303 12.94 11.14 28.96
C ILE A 303 12.29 10.98 30.32
N PHE A 304 11.31 10.09 30.38
CA PHE A 304 10.66 9.70 31.63
C PHE A 304 11.43 8.53 32.19
N HIS A 305 11.86 8.63 33.44
CA HIS A 305 12.65 7.61 34.11
C HIS A 305 12.01 7.23 35.44
N SER A 306 11.98 5.93 35.71
CA SER A 306 11.64 5.39 37.02
C SER A 306 12.78 4.49 37.50
N PRO A 307 13.33 4.73 38.72
CA PRO A 307 14.36 3.87 39.30
C PRO A 307 13.79 2.66 40.08
N ASP A 308 12.48 2.59 40.27
CA ASP A 308 11.84 1.75 41.30
C ASP A 308 10.68 0.88 40.78
N HIS A 309 10.82 0.38 39.55
CA HIS A 309 9.84 -0.44 38.80
C HIS A 309 8.54 0.31 38.46
N GLY A 310 8.66 1.57 38.04
CA GLY A 310 7.54 2.40 37.61
C GLY A 310 6.66 2.90 38.75
N ARG A 311 7.11 2.85 40.01
CA ARG A 311 6.34 3.36 41.17
C ARG A 311 6.46 4.88 41.26
N THR A 312 7.65 5.42 41.02
CA THR A 312 7.91 6.87 40.95
C THR A 312 8.59 7.21 39.64
N TRP A 313 8.29 8.40 39.11
CA TRP A 313 8.76 8.86 37.82
C TRP A 313 9.32 10.28 37.91
N GLU A 314 10.43 10.50 37.23
CA GLU A 314 11.05 11.82 37.01
C GLU A 314 11.21 12.10 35.52
N THR A 315 11.33 13.39 35.17
CA THR A 315 11.59 13.83 33.80
C THR A 315 13.02 14.35 33.67
N LEU A 316 13.75 13.79 32.70
CA LEU A 316 15.15 14.10 32.46
C LEU A 316 15.31 14.77 31.09
N PRO A 317 15.87 16.00 31.00
CA PRO A 317 16.01 16.70 29.74
C PRO A 317 17.09 16.10 28.84
N THR A 318 16.81 16.06 27.54
CA THR A 318 17.74 15.51 26.53
C THR A 318 18.63 16.58 25.87
N GLY A 319 18.21 17.85 25.94
CA GLY A 319 18.88 18.96 25.25
C GLY A 319 18.62 19.02 23.74
N GLN A 320 17.62 18.30 23.23
CA GLN A 320 17.21 18.33 21.82
C GLN A 320 15.68 18.25 21.72
N MET A 321 15.12 18.44 20.52
CA MET A 321 13.67 18.59 20.35
C MET A 321 13.03 17.50 19.47
N LEU A 322 13.80 16.92 18.58
CA LEU A 322 13.31 16.03 17.53
C LEU A 322 12.87 14.68 18.11
N PRO A 323 11.97 13.94 17.43
CA PRO A 323 11.50 12.63 17.89
C PRO A 323 12.61 11.64 18.27
N ILE A 324 12.42 10.94 19.40
CA ILE A 324 13.21 9.75 19.78
C ILE A 324 12.38 8.50 19.45
N ARG A 325 12.91 7.62 18.60
CA ARG A 325 12.24 6.41 18.13
C ARG A 325 12.68 5.14 18.86
N SER A 326 13.93 5.09 19.31
CA SER A 326 14.45 3.95 20.10
C SER A 326 15.34 4.38 21.25
N LEU A 327 15.37 3.54 22.28
CA LEU A 327 16.09 3.73 23.52
C LEU A 327 16.60 2.37 23.99
N ALA A 328 17.89 2.26 24.29
CA ALA A 328 18.44 1.06 24.92
C ALA A 328 19.52 1.44 25.93
N PHE A 329 19.57 0.65 27.01
CA PHE A 329 20.53 0.82 28.10
C PHE A 329 21.34 -0.45 28.27
N PHE A 330 22.66 -0.31 28.32
CA PHE A 330 23.58 -1.40 28.63
C PHE A 330 23.50 -1.75 30.12
N ASN A 331 23.42 -0.72 30.96
CA ASN A 331 23.20 -0.82 32.40
C ASN A 331 22.46 0.43 32.90
N GLN A 332 22.33 0.59 34.22
CA GLN A 332 21.61 1.71 34.84
C GLN A 332 22.22 3.10 34.55
N ASN A 333 23.48 3.16 34.10
CA ASN A 333 24.20 4.40 33.87
C ASN A 333 24.42 4.68 32.38
N TYR A 334 24.73 3.65 31.59
CA TYR A 334 25.10 3.77 30.18
C TYR A 334 23.94 3.40 29.26
N GLY A 335 23.54 4.35 28.40
CA GLY A 335 22.46 4.17 27.45
C GLY A 335 22.56 5.08 26.25
N TRP A 336 21.78 4.76 25.22
CA TRP A 336 21.73 5.49 23.95
C TRP A 336 20.29 5.62 23.48
N ALA A 337 20.03 6.71 22.75
CA ALA A 337 18.74 6.99 22.13
C ALA A 337 18.95 7.35 20.65
N THR A 338 18.04 6.92 19.78
CA THR A 338 18.09 7.20 18.34
C THR A 338 16.76 7.73 17.84
N GLY A 339 16.76 8.51 16.75
CA GLY A 339 15.52 9.01 16.17
C GLY A 339 15.69 9.85 14.91
N ALA A 340 14.83 10.86 14.76
CA ALA A 340 14.71 11.68 13.55
C ALA A 340 16.02 12.40 13.18
N LEU A 341 16.19 12.70 11.88
CA LEU A 341 17.39 13.34 11.31
C LEU A 341 18.69 12.60 11.67
N GLY A 342 18.69 11.27 11.70
CA GLY A 342 19.86 10.48 12.05
C GLY A 342 20.42 10.76 13.45
N THR A 343 19.58 11.27 14.37
CA THR A 343 20.01 11.68 15.72
C THR A 343 20.41 10.47 16.55
N ILE A 344 21.58 10.55 17.20
CA ILE A 344 22.04 9.59 18.20
C ILE A 344 22.51 10.35 19.44
N LEU A 345 21.93 10.02 20.60
CA LEU A 345 22.30 10.54 21.91
C LEU A 345 22.94 9.43 22.75
N ALA A 346 23.85 9.81 23.65
CA ALA A 346 24.47 8.90 24.62
C ALA A 346 24.43 9.50 26.04
N THR A 347 24.17 8.65 27.02
CA THR A 347 24.24 8.98 28.45
C THR A 347 25.24 8.09 29.17
N ARG A 348 25.80 8.60 30.28
CA ARG A 348 26.70 7.87 31.19
C ARG A 348 26.27 7.96 32.65
N ASP A 349 25.11 8.56 32.91
CA ASP A 349 24.59 8.85 34.25
C ASP A 349 23.10 8.47 34.40
N GLY A 350 22.64 7.52 33.59
CA GLY A 350 21.27 6.97 33.65
C GLY A 350 20.23 7.85 32.97
N GLY A 351 20.66 8.77 32.11
CA GLY A 351 19.82 9.69 31.37
C GLY A 351 19.68 11.07 32.00
N ARG A 352 20.41 11.36 33.10
CA ARG A 352 20.40 12.70 33.72
C ARG A 352 21.04 13.75 32.81
N SER A 353 22.03 13.34 32.02
CA SER A 353 22.58 14.13 30.93
C SER A 353 22.74 13.30 29.65
N TRP A 354 22.56 13.95 28.51
CA TRP A 354 22.66 13.36 27.18
C TRP A 354 23.63 14.16 26.32
N LEU A 355 24.50 13.44 25.61
CA LEU A 355 25.43 13.99 24.64
C LEU A 355 24.98 13.61 23.24
N LYS A 356 24.74 14.62 22.38
CA LYS A 356 24.49 14.40 20.95
C LYS A 356 25.78 13.91 20.29
N ARG A 357 25.75 12.69 19.76
CA ARG A 357 26.90 12.00 19.15
C ARG A 357 26.88 12.05 17.62
N LYS A 358 25.70 12.00 17.03
CA LYS A 358 25.46 12.11 15.60
C LYS A 358 24.14 12.82 15.35
N ALA A 359 24.09 13.59 14.28
CA ALA A 359 22.87 14.11 13.67
C ALA A 359 23.17 14.43 12.19
N GLY A 360 22.17 14.27 11.32
CA GLY A 360 22.18 14.71 9.92
C GLY A 360 21.53 16.08 9.72
N GLY A 361 20.85 16.61 10.74
CA GLY A 361 20.25 17.94 10.76
C GLY A 361 19.74 18.32 12.16
N GLU A 362 19.19 19.52 12.29
CA GLU A 362 18.67 20.05 13.56
C GLU A 362 17.20 20.51 13.48
N ARG A 363 16.70 20.71 12.26
CA ARG A 363 15.37 21.25 11.94
C ARG A 363 15.04 20.90 10.49
N THR A 364 13.83 21.23 10.06
CA THR A 364 13.45 21.19 8.64
C THR A 364 13.37 22.57 8.04
N ALA A 365 13.57 22.68 6.73
CA ALA A 365 13.23 23.90 5.97
C ALA A 365 11.77 23.88 5.54
N LEU A 366 11.21 22.69 5.35
CA LEU A 366 9.85 22.45 4.89
C LEU A 366 9.11 21.52 5.85
N LEU A 367 7.87 21.87 6.19
CA LEU A 367 6.90 20.99 6.84
C LEU A 367 5.65 20.86 5.96
N GLY A 368 5.29 19.65 5.56
CA GLY A 368 4.00 19.35 4.95
C GLY A 368 2.95 19.01 6.01
N VAL A 369 1.71 19.44 5.82
CA VAL A 369 0.58 19.08 6.70
C VAL A 369 -0.59 18.65 5.82
N PHE A 370 -0.95 17.36 5.85
CA PHE A 370 -1.93 16.78 4.95
C PHE A 370 -2.88 15.84 5.67
N SER A 371 -4.12 15.72 5.18
CA SER A 371 -5.07 14.74 5.67
C SER A 371 -4.86 13.37 5.02
N LEU A 372 -5.19 12.32 5.76
CA LEU A 372 -5.18 10.95 5.25
C LEU A 372 -6.32 10.72 4.25
N GLU A 373 -7.43 11.43 4.44
CA GLU A 373 -8.60 11.42 3.56
C GLU A 373 -8.27 11.95 2.17
N ASN A 374 -7.30 12.87 2.05
CA ASN A 374 -6.77 13.38 0.79
C ASN A 374 -5.38 12.81 0.44
N ALA A 375 -5.01 11.60 0.91
CA ALA A 375 -3.66 11.05 0.73
C ALA A 375 -3.21 11.04 -0.75
N ALA A 376 -4.08 10.72 -1.70
CA ALA A 376 -3.75 10.72 -3.13
C ALA A 376 -3.31 12.12 -3.66
N ARG A 377 -3.75 13.20 -2.99
CA ARG A 377 -3.41 14.58 -3.34
C ARG A 377 -2.13 15.09 -2.67
N ILE A 378 -1.46 14.29 -1.84
CA ILE A 378 -0.19 14.71 -1.22
C ILE A 378 0.79 15.14 -2.32
N PRO A 379 1.39 16.35 -2.23
CA PRO A 379 2.23 16.93 -3.27
C PRO A 379 3.66 16.35 -3.21
N LEU A 380 3.82 15.07 -3.55
CA LEU A 380 5.11 14.36 -3.57
C LEU A 380 6.17 15.09 -4.40
N GLU A 381 5.76 15.84 -5.42
CA GLU A 381 6.61 16.65 -6.28
C GLU A 381 7.39 17.71 -5.49
N VAL A 382 6.79 18.27 -4.44
CA VAL A 382 7.44 19.26 -3.57
C VAL A 382 8.61 18.61 -2.83
N PHE A 383 8.40 17.41 -2.27
CA PHE A 383 9.42 16.68 -1.53
C PHE A 383 10.53 16.18 -2.46
N ALA A 384 10.18 15.66 -3.63
CA ALA A 384 11.14 15.25 -4.65
C ALA A 384 12.04 16.42 -5.11
N GLN A 385 11.43 17.56 -5.45
CA GLN A 385 12.16 18.74 -5.92
C GLN A 385 13.05 19.34 -4.82
N TYR A 386 12.49 19.63 -3.65
CA TYR A 386 13.21 20.39 -2.64
C TYR A 386 13.99 19.50 -1.67
N GLY A 387 13.41 18.36 -1.29
CA GLY A 387 14.02 17.40 -0.37
C GLY A 387 15.13 16.60 -1.04
N ALA A 388 14.75 15.79 -2.03
CA ALA A 388 15.68 14.87 -2.67
C ALA A 388 16.67 15.57 -3.61
N SER A 389 16.20 16.50 -4.46
CA SER A 389 17.04 17.13 -5.49
C SER A 389 17.88 18.31 -4.99
N GLU A 390 17.25 19.23 -4.24
CA GLU A 390 17.93 20.45 -3.74
C GLU A 390 18.53 20.30 -2.33
N GLY A 391 18.26 19.19 -1.66
CA GLY A 391 18.85 18.79 -0.38
C GLY A 391 18.23 19.43 0.86
N TYR A 392 17.09 20.11 0.78
CA TYR A 392 16.44 20.68 1.97
C TYR A 392 15.88 19.57 2.85
N LEU A 393 15.97 19.73 4.17
CA LEU A 393 15.36 18.77 5.09
C LEU A 393 13.86 19.06 5.16
N ALA A 394 13.03 18.07 4.82
CA ALA A 394 11.58 18.20 4.71
C ALA A 394 10.86 17.13 5.53
N SER A 395 9.98 17.54 6.44
CA SER A 395 9.13 16.62 7.22
C SER A 395 7.66 16.74 6.83
N ALA A 396 6.83 15.80 7.27
CA ALA A 396 5.38 15.87 7.09
C ALA A 396 4.62 15.41 8.34
N GLU A 397 3.49 16.06 8.61
CA GLU A 397 2.45 15.59 9.54
C GLU A 397 1.25 15.11 8.72
N ILE A 398 0.89 13.83 8.88
CA ILE A 398 -0.32 13.25 8.30
C ILE A 398 -1.40 13.20 9.37
N VAL A 399 -2.54 13.83 9.12
CA VAL A 399 -3.66 13.97 10.04
C VAL A 399 -4.81 13.10 9.56
N GLY A 400 -5.40 12.29 10.42
CA GLY A 400 -6.62 11.54 10.05
C GLY A 400 -6.77 10.23 10.80
N GLY A 401 -7.93 9.61 10.61
CA GLY A 401 -8.28 8.36 11.30
C GLY A 401 -8.34 7.19 10.34
N GLU A 402 -7.55 6.15 10.59
CA GLU A 402 -7.82 4.87 9.94
C GLU A 402 -9.04 4.21 10.58
N PRO A 403 -10.07 3.83 9.80
CA PRO A 403 -11.18 3.03 10.30
C PRO A 403 -10.67 1.84 11.10
N SER A 404 -11.32 1.54 12.23
CA SER A 404 -11.08 0.35 13.05
C SER A 404 -11.37 -0.97 12.29
N GLU A 405 -11.65 -0.92 10.98
CA GLU A 405 -11.73 -2.05 10.04
C GLU A 405 -10.41 -2.82 9.86
N LEU A 406 -9.39 -2.53 10.68
CA LEU A 406 -8.24 -3.38 11.00
C LEU A 406 -8.61 -4.80 11.51
N LEU A 407 -9.88 -5.21 11.47
CA LEU A 407 -10.37 -6.55 11.82
C LEU A 407 -10.26 -7.60 10.70
N THR A 408 -9.65 -7.30 9.54
CA THR A 408 -9.67 -8.23 8.38
C THR A 408 -8.34 -8.45 7.63
N GLY A 409 -7.19 -8.10 8.24
CA GLY A 409 -5.85 -8.40 7.70
C GLY A 409 -5.56 -7.90 6.28
N ARG A 410 -5.86 -6.61 6.07
CA ARG A 410 -5.54 -5.86 4.85
C ARG A 410 -4.03 -5.50 4.76
N PRO A 411 -3.55 -5.10 3.55
CA PRO A 411 -2.26 -4.41 3.33
C PRO A 411 -1.98 -3.27 4.34
N PRO A 412 -0.75 -2.72 4.43
CA PRO A 412 -0.41 -1.62 5.33
C PRO A 412 -1.47 -0.53 5.26
N GLY A 413 -1.82 0.02 6.42
CA GLY A 413 -2.73 1.16 6.52
C GLY A 413 -2.30 2.29 5.59
N ALA A 414 -3.26 3.08 5.12
CA ALA A 414 -3.01 4.22 4.25
C ALA A 414 -1.97 5.18 4.84
N ALA A 415 -1.92 5.31 6.17
CA ALA A 415 -0.93 6.15 6.86
C ALA A 415 0.51 5.64 6.66
N GLU A 416 0.71 4.32 6.73
CA GLU A 416 2.02 3.72 6.55
C GLU A 416 2.50 3.81 5.10
N ARG A 417 1.56 3.68 4.15
CA ARG A 417 1.84 3.91 2.72
C ARG A 417 2.18 5.37 2.44
N ALA A 418 1.50 6.32 3.09
CA ALA A 418 1.81 7.76 3.02
C ALA A 418 3.21 8.06 3.54
N ARG A 419 3.57 7.48 4.69
CA ARG A 419 4.90 7.55 5.27
C ARG A 419 5.97 7.06 4.30
N GLU A 420 5.79 5.84 3.77
CA GLU A 420 6.74 5.24 2.83
C GLU A 420 6.87 6.05 1.53
N ALA A 421 5.75 6.53 0.97
CA ALA A 421 5.76 7.37 -0.23
C ALA A 421 6.58 8.64 -0.04
N LEU A 422 6.36 9.36 1.07
CA LEU A 422 7.06 10.60 1.39
C LEU A 422 8.55 10.37 1.65
N THR A 423 8.91 9.31 2.39
CA THR A 423 10.32 8.94 2.61
C THR A 423 11.03 8.63 1.29
N ARG A 424 10.38 7.89 0.37
CA ARG A 424 10.96 7.56 -0.95
C ARG A 424 11.30 8.79 -1.79
N VAL A 425 10.53 9.87 -1.64
CA VAL A 425 10.73 11.13 -2.39
C VAL A 425 11.52 12.18 -1.60
N GLY A 426 12.17 11.79 -0.49
CA GLY A 426 13.15 12.63 0.22
C GLY A 426 12.67 13.31 1.49
N ALA A 427 11.51 12.93 2.04
CA ALA A 427 11.12 13.35 3.39
C ALA A 427 11.98 12.65 4.46
N VAL A 428 12.37 13.38 5.50
CA VAL A 428 13.30 12.94 6.56
C VAL A 428 12.64 12.52 7.86
N GLY A 429 11.32 12.65 7.91
CA GLY A 429 10.50 12.28 9.06
C GLY A 429 9.04 12.54 8.73
N VAL A 430 8.19 11.57 9.01
CA VAL A 430 6.76 11.64 8.77
C VAL A 430 6.04 11.16 10.02
N ASP A 431 5.33 12.09 10.67
CA ASP A 431 4.56 11.82 11.89
C ASP A 431 3.07 11.68 11.54
N LEU A 432 2.39 10.81 12.29
CA LEU A 432 0.97 10.54 12.15
C LEU A 432 0.23 11.12 13.36
N PHE A 433 -0.75 11.97 13.12
CA PHE A 433 -1.70 12.43 14.12
C PHE A 433 -3.05 11.73 13.94
N PRO A 434 -3.34 10.71 14.76
CA PRO A 434 -4.59 9.97 14.65
C PRO A 434 -5.75 10.86 15.10
N LEU A 435 -6.74 11.03 14.22
CA LEU A 435 -8.07 11.48 14.59
C LEU A 435 -9.04 10.29 14.61
N PRO A 436 -10.21 10.41 15.26
CA PRO A 436 -11.24 9.38 15.16
C PRO A 436 -11.60 9.11 13.70
N ALA A 437 -11.70 7.84 13.33
CA ALA A 437 -12.16 7.48 11.99
C ALA A 437 -13.61 7.92 11.79
N LEU A 438 -13.91 8.34 10.57
CA LEU A 438 -15.22 8.84 10.16
C LEU A 438 -15.87 7.90 9.15
N PRO A 439 -16.57 6.83 9.59
CA PRO A 439 -17.31 5.96 8.69
C PRO A 439 -18.32 6.75 7.85
N GLY A 440 -18.28 6.58 6.53
CA GLY A 440 -19.17 7.27 5.59
C GLY A 440 -18.87 8.76 5.43
N PHE A 441 -17.64 9.19 5.73
CA PHE A 441 -17.15 10.47 5.25
C PHE A 441 -17.21 10.51 3.71
N ASP A 442 -17.61 11.67 3.19
CA ASP A 442 -17.70 11.99 1.76
C ASP A 442 -17.21 13.44 1.58
N ASP A 443 -16.58 13.75 0.45
CA ASP A 443 -16.06 15.07 0.11
C ASP A 443 -17.15 16.15 0.10
N GLU A 444 -18.43 15.76 -0.06
CA GLU A 444 -19.59 16.66 0.03
C GLU A 444 -19.91 17.15 1.45
N TRP A 445 -19.28 16.59 2.50
CA TRP A 445 -19.54 17.02 3.87
C TRP A 445 -19.20 18.50 4.05
N SER A 446 -20.08 19.25 4.73
CA SER A 446 -19.76 20.61 5.15
C SER A 446 -18.74 20.61 6.29
N LEU A 447 -17.94 21.68 6.39
CA LEU A 447 -17.01 21.89 7.51
C LEU A 447 -17.71 21.79 8.88
N SER A 448 -18.95 22.30 8.98
CA SER A 448 -19.75 22.24 10.21
C SER A 448 -20.14 20.81 10.57
N ARG A 449 -20.53 19.99 9.59
CA ARG A 449 -20.87 18.57 9.80
C ARG A 449 -19.64 17.77 10.22
N LEU A 450 -18.51 17.97 9.54
CA LEU A 450 -17.23 17.32 9.87
C LEU A 450 -16.82 17.65 11.31
N THR A 451 -16.80 18.93 11.66
CA THR A 451 -16.40 19.40 13.00
C THR A 451 -17.30 18.84 14.09
N ALA A 452 -18.63 18.83 13.87
CA ALA A 452 -19.57 18.27 14.83
C ALA A 452 -19.41 16.76 15.01
N GLN A 453 -19.14 16.00 13.94
CA GLN A 453 -18.90 14.57 14.01
C GLN A 453 -17.61 14.25 14.78
N LEU A 454 -16.51 14.92 14.43
CA LEU A 454 -15.23 14.76 15.11
C LEU A 454 -15.34 15.15 16.59
N GLN A 455 -16.03 16.24 16.92
CA GLN A 455 -16.23 16.65 18.32
C GLN A 455 -17.01 15.61 19.12
N ARG A 456 -18.05 15.00 18.52
CA ARG A 456 -18.81 13.92 19.17
C ARG A 456 -17.94 12.71 19.51
N GLN A 457 -16.96 12.38 18.66
CA GLN A 457 -16.09 11.22 18.84
C GLN A 457 -14.84 11.50 19.68
N ALA A 458 -14.26 12.69 19.53
CA ALA A 458 -13.02 13.08 20.21
C ALA A 458 -13.25 13.66 21.63
N GLY A 459 -14.49 14.04 21.97
CA GLY A 459 -14.81 14.64 23.27
C GLY A 459 -14.33 16.09 23.46
N ALA A 460 -13.60 16.65 22.50
CA ALA A 460 -13.14 18.04 22.48
C ALA A 460 -13.26 18.66 21.08
N PRO A 461 -13.29 20.00 20.94
CA PRO A 461 -13.32 20.65 19.64
C PRO A 461 -12.08 20.27 18.80
N PRO A 462 -12.25 19.59 17.64
CA PRO A 462 -11.13 19.02 16.87
C PRO A 462 -10.16 20.10 16.38
N ARG A 463 -10.66 21.29 16.07
CA ARG A 463 -9.84 22.43 15.66
C ARG A 463 -8.82 22.82 16.74
N ARG A 464 -9.22 22.82 18.02
CA ARG A 464 -8.31 23.18 19.12
C ARG A 464 -7.23 22.11 19.31
N LEU A 465 -7.60 20.83 19.24
CA LEU A 465 -6.64 19.72 19.30
C LEU A 465 -5.62 19.80 18.15
N LEU A 466 -6.10 20.10 16.94
CA LEU A 466 -5.25 20.30 15.77
C LEU A 466 -4.32 21.50 15.94
N GLU A 467 -4.84 22.64 16.36
CA GLU A 467 -4.03 23.85 16.59
C GLU A 467 -2.93 23.59 17.63
N GLU A 468 -3.27 22.99 18.77
CA GLU A 468 -2.31 22.63 19.82
C GLU A 468 -1.21 21.68 19.31
N ARG A 469 -1.60 20.62 18.58
CA ARG A 469 -0.66 19.67 17.96
C ARG A 469 0.24 20.37 16.93
N LEU A 470 -0.32 21.17 16.04
CA LEU A 470 0.42 21.85 14.98
C LEU A 470 1.37 22.90 15.54
N VAL A 471 0.98 23.64 16.59
CA VAL A 471 1.88 24.55 17.30
C VAL A 471 3.10 23.79 17.85
N ARG A 472 2.86 22.63 18.47
CA ARG A 472 3.94 21.75 18.95
C ARG A 472 4.84 21.28 17.80
N GLN A 473 4.26 20.82 16.69
CA GLN A 473 5.01 20.37 15.51
C GLN A 473 5.86 21.48 14.89
N ILE A 474 5.32 22.70 14.76
CA ILE A 474 6.05 23.85 14.22
C ILE A 474 7.21 24.24 15.15
N ARG A 475 7.00 24.26 16.47
CA ARG A 475 8.08 24.56 17.42
C ARG A 475 9.14 23.46 17.48
N MET A 476 8.74 22.20 17.29
CA MET A 476 9.64 21.04 17.28
C MET A 476 10.51 20.97 16.02
N TRP A 477 9.88 20.94 14.84
CA TRP A 477 10.58 20.84 13.55
C TRP A 477 11.21 22.15 13.10
N ARG A 478 10.69 23.28 13.58
CA ARG A 478 11.13 24.64 13.25
C ARG A 478 11.20 24.90 11.73
N PRO A 479 10.12 24.70 10.95
CA PRO A 479 10.18 24.89 9.49
C PRO A 479 10.28 26.37 9.09
N ASP A 480 10.95 26.66 7.97
CA ASP A 480 10.89 27.99 7.33
C ASP A 480 9.59 28.18 6.55
N THR A 481 9.17 27.11 5.85
CA THR A 481 7.99 27.10 4.98
C THR A 481 7.09 25.92 5.32
N ILE A 482 5.78 26.15 5.31
CA ILE A 482 4.78 25.10 5.48
C ILE A 482 3.97 24.95 4.20
N VAL A 483 3.72 23.72 3.78
CA VAL A 483 2.80 23.39 2.67
C VAL A 483 1.62 22.62 3.26
N THR A 484 0.40 23.06 2.93
CA THR A 484 -0.85 22.47 3.39
C THR A 484 -1.85 22.33 2.25
N GLU A 485 -3.03 21.82 2.56
CA GLU A 485 -4.13 21.64 1.61
C GLU A 485 -4.69 22.96 1.06
N SER A 486 -5.71 22.85 0.21
CA SER A 486 -6.35 24.00 -0.41
C SER A 486 -7.25 24.75 0.57
N VAL A 487 -7.23 26.09 0.45
CA VAL A 487 -8.19 26.99 1.13
C VAL A 487 -9.37 27.37 0.24
N SER A 488 -9.43 26.86 -1.00
CA SER A 488 -10.55 27.16 -1.90
C SER A 488 -11.88 26.77 -1.23
N THR A 489 -12.92 27.56 -1.46
CA THR A 489 -14.28 27.19 -1.02
C THR A 489 -14.80 25.94 -1.72
N GLU A 490 -14.21 25.59 -2.86
CA GLU A 490 -14.46 24.34 -3.59
C GLU A 490 -13.67 23.15 -3.00
N ALA A 491 -12.74 23.40 -2.08
CA ALA A 491 -12.01 22.34 -1.41
C ALA A 491 -12.90 21.65 -0.35
N GLY A 492 -12.72 20.35 -0.18
CA GLY A 492 -13.49 19.54 0.79
C GLY A 492 -13.29 20.00 2.24
N ALA A 493 -14.19 19.57 3.13
CA ALA A 493 -14.21 20.00 4.53
C ALA A 493 -12.89 19.75 5.29
N TRP A 494 -12.18 18.67 4.99
CA TRP A 494 -10.85 18.39 5.58
C TRP A 494 -9.82 19.44 5.19
N SER A 495 -9.75 19.80 3.90
CA SER A 495 -8.83 20.82 3.40
C SER A 495 -9.07 22.16 4.09
N GLN A 496 -10.34 22.53 4.28
CA GLN A 496 -10.71 23.76 4.97
C GLN A 496 -10.33 23.72 6.46
N LEU A 497 -10.67 22.63 7.17
CA LEU A 497 -10.34 22.46 8.59
C LEU A 497 -8.83 22.54 8.83
N LEU A 498 -8.06 21.79 8.05
CA LEU A 498 -6.62 21.66 8.22
C LEU A 498 -5.90 22.95 7.84
N SER A 499 -6.25 23.57 6.71
CA SER A 499 -5.63 24.83 6.29
C SER A 499 -5.92 25.98 7.26
N GLN A 500 -7.13 26.06 7.83
CA GLN A 500 -7.46 27.04 8.87
C GLN A 500 -6.66 26.81 10.16
N ALA A 501 -6.54 25.55 10.60
CA ALA A 501 -5.76 25.17 11.77
C ALA A 501 -4.27 25.51 11.57
N VAL A 502 -3.70 25.22 10.39
CA VAL A 502 -2.31 25.56 10.04
C VAL A 502 -2.08 27.08 10.12
N LEU A 503 -2.94 27.89 9.51
CA LEU A 503 -2.79 29.35 9.52
C LEU A 503 -2.82 29.95 10.94
N THR A 504 -3.64 29.37 11.81
CA THR A 504 -3.73 29.78 13.21
C THR A 504 -2.51 29.30 13.99
N ALA A 505 -2.09 28.05 13.79
CA ALA A 505 -0.94 27.45 14.45
C ALA A 505 0.39 28.15 14.09
N VAL A 506 0.56 28.61 12.85
CA VAL A 506 1.76 29.37 12.43
C VAL A 506 1.94 30.64 13.27
N VAL A 507 0.86 31.39 13.49
CA VAL A 507 0.89 32.62 14.29
C VAL A 507 1.15 32.28 15.76
N GLN A 508 0.44 31.29 16.29
CA GLN A 508 0.55 30.87 17.70
C GLN A 508 1.92 30.26 18.03
N ALA A 509 2.54 29.53 17.11
CA ALA A 509 3.87 28.95 17.31
C ALA A 509 4.95 30.01 17.59
N GLY A 510 4.79 31.19 16.98
CA GLY A 510 5.65 32.35 17.18
C GLY A 510 5.28 33.28 18.33
N ASP A 511 4.18 32.99 19.04
CA ASP A 511 3.68 33.76 20.18
C ASP A 511 4.00 33.02 21.48
N PRO A 512 4.86 33.57 22.36
CA PRO A 512 5.16 32.98 23.66
C PRO A 512 3.94 32.86 24.60
N ALA A 513 2.88 33.65 24.38
CA ALA A 513 1.66 33.59 25.17
C ALA A 513 0.74 32.43 24.78
N ALA A 514 0.89 31.88 23.57
CA ALA A 514 0.09 30.75 23.10
C ALA A 514 0.69 29.43 23.60
N TYR A 515 -0.13 28.62 24.28
CA TYR A 515 0.26 27.32 24.88
C TYR A 515 1.56 27.43 25.70
N PRO A 516 1.59 28.26 26.77
CA PRO A 516 2.82 28.50 27.56
C PRO A 516 3.40 27.21 28.17
N GLN A 517 2.57 26.20 28.42
CA GLN A 517 2.98 24.89 28.91
C GLN A 517 3.98 24.21 27.95
N GLN A 518 3.85 24.40 26.64
CA GLN A 518 4.80 23.85 25.67
C GLN A 518 6.21 24.48 25.81
N LEU A 519 6.30 25.74 26.26
CA LEU A 519 7.58 26.38 26.54
C LEU A 519 8.13 25.93 27.90
N SER A 520 7.30 26.03 28.95
CA SER A 520 7.75 25.79 30.33
C SER A 520 7.99 24.32 30.65
N GLU A 521 7.15 23.43 30.13
CA GLU A 521 7.18 22.00 30.44
C GLU A 521 7.87 21.19 29.34
N LEU A 522 7.51 21.41 28.06
CA LEU A 522 8.12 20.69 26.94
C LEU A 522 9.44 21.29 26.48
N ARG A 523 9.80 22.50 26.93
CA ARG A 523 11.03 23.22 26.54
C ARG A 523 11.11 23.51 25.04
N LEU A 524 9.95 23.71 24.40
CA LEU A 524 9.86 24.07 23.00
C LEU A 524 9.84 25.60 22.87
N GLU A 525 10.91 26.17 22.33
CA GLU A 525 10.98 27.61 22.09
C GLU A 525 9.99 28.07 21.00
N PRO A 526 9.52 29.33 21.06
CA PRO A 526 8.74 29.91 19.98
C PRO A 526 9.45 29.81 18.63
N TRP A 527 8.69 29.53 17.58
CA TRP A 527 9.20 29.46 16.22
C TRP A 527 8.22 30.10 15.24
N ARG A 528 8.73 30.98 14.37
CA ARG A 528 7.95 31.66 13.32
C ARG A 528 8.31 31.10 11.96
N ALA A 529 7.38 30.37 11.35
CA ALA A 529 7.51 30.02 9.95
C ALA A 529 7.35 31.30 9.11
N THR A 530 8.18 31.44 8.07
CA THR A 530 8.19 32.65 7.25
C THR A 530 7.02 32.68 6.26
N ARG A 531 6.57 31.50 5.80
CA ARG A 531 5.57 31.37 4.73
C ARG A 531 4.71 30.13 4.89
N VAL A 532 3.47 30.21 4.41
CA VAL A 532 2.57 29.07 4.22
C VAL A 532 2.05 29.07 2.80
N PHE A 533 2.09 27.90 2.16
CA PHE A 533 1.50 27.67 0.85
C PHE A 533 0.40 26.63 0.94
N GLY A 534 -0.71 26.88 0.26
CA GLY A 534 -1.81 25.94 0.08
C GLY A 534 -1.83 25.41 -1.34
N MET A 535 -2.25 24.16 -1.49
CA MET A 535 -2.52 23.59 -2.82
C MET A 535 -3.67 24.33 -3.52
N THR A 536 -3.63 24.43 -4.84
CA THR A 536 -4.76 24.93 -5.63
C THR A 536 -5.60 23.77 -6.19
N THR A 537 -6.81 24.07 -6.67
CA THR A 537 -7.61 23.12 -7.45
C THR A 537 -7.03 22.96 -8.86
N GLU A 538 -7.45 21.93 -9.60
CA GLU A 538 -6.92 21.65 -10.94
C GLU A 538 -7.23 22.79 -11.93
N GLY A 539 -6.21 23.20 -12.70
CA GLY A 539 -6.32 24.26 -13.71
C GLY A 539 -5.96 25.66 -13.23
N ASP A 540 -5.87 25.88 -11.91
CA ASP A 540 -5.52 27.18 -11.34
C ASP A 540 -4.05 27.54 -11.52
N ARG A 541 -3.79 28.85 -11.66
CA ARG A 541 -2.43 29.40 -11.63
C ARG A 541 -2.01 29.65 -10.19
N GLY A 542 -1.15 28.78 -9.66
CA GLY A 542 -0.47 29.00 -8.39
C GLY A 542 0.69 30.01 -8.50
N ALA A 543 1.09 30.56 -7.36
CA ALA A 543 2.29 31.37 -7.24
C ALA A 543 3.58 30.55 -7.49
N ILE A 544 3.57 29.29 -7.07
CA ILE A 544 4.57 28.29 -7.42
C ILE A 544 3.88 27.25 -8.30
N THR A 545 4.53 26.84 -9.40
CA THR A 545 4.05 25.75 -10.26
C THR A 545 5.19 24.77 -10.50
N LEU A 546 4.97 23.51 -10.16
CA LEU A 546 5.83 22.39 -10.52
C LEU A 546 5.15 21.61 -11.64
N SER A 547 5.91 21.17 -12.64
CA SER A 547 5.38 20.32 -13.70
C SER A 547 5.96 18.93 -13.56
N GLY A 548 5.13 17.90 -13.72
CA GLY A 548 5.60 16.51 -13.76
C GLY A 548 6.66 16.29 -14.84
N GLY A 549 6.61 17.03 -15.95
CA GLY A 549 7.61 16.98 -17.01
C GLY A 549 8.91 17.76 -16.74
N SER A 550 9.03 18.45 -15.60
CA SER A 550 10.25 19.16 -15.22
C SER A 550 11.39 18.18 -14.97
N LEU A 551 12.58 18.49 -15.48
CA LEU A 551 13.75 17.64 -15.31
C LEU A 551 14.34 17.77 -13.90
N ILE A 552 14.73 16.63 -13.34
CA ILE A 552 15.56 16.54 -12.15
C ILE A 552 16.89 15.92 -12.56
N PRO A 553 17.88 16.75 -12.98
CA PRO A 553 19.17 16.27 -13.47
C PRO A 553 19.84 15.28 -12.51
N ARG A 554 19.76 15.52 -11.20
CA ARG A 554 20.35 14.66 -10.17
C ARG A 554 19.87 13.21 -10.30
N PHE A 555 18.59 12.98 -10.58
CA PHE A 555 17.96 11.64 -10.62
C PHE A 555 17.81 11.06 -12.03
N GLY A 556 18.31 11.72 -13.07
CA GLY A 556 18.27 11.14 -14.43
C GLY A 556 16.91 11.15 -15.13
N GLY A 557 15.90 11.82 -14.56
CA GLY A 557 14.52 11.73 -15.04
C GLY A 557 13.71 13.01 -14.82
N THR A 558 12.41 12.93 -15.06
CA THR A 558 11.47 14.00 -14.70
C THR A 558 10.92 13.84 -13.29
N LEU A 559 10.33 14.92 -12.78
CA LEU A 559 9.68 14.94 -11.48
C LEU A 559 8.56 13.90 -11.37
N GLY A 560 7.72 13.79 -12.39
CA GLY A 560 6.61 12.83 -12.45
C GLY A 560 7.06 11.37 -12.45
N GLU A 561 8.24 11.07 -13.00
CA GLU A 561 8.83 9.72 -12.90
C GLU A 561 9.28 9.39 -11.50
N HIS A 562 10.00 10.33 -10.88
CA HIS A 562 10.58 10.10 -9.56
C HIS A 562 9.51 9.90 -8.49
N VAL A 563 8.36 10.58 -8.62
CA VAL A 563 7.22 10.40 -7.72
C VAL A 563 6.31 9.24 -8.12
N PHE A 564 6.49 8.60 -9.28
CA PHE A 564 5.49 7.68 -9.84
C PHE A 564 5.19 6.50 -8.91
N THR A 565 6.23 5.77 -8.51
CA THR A 565 6.09 4.58 -7.65
C THR A 565 5.68 4.96 -6.22
N ALA A 566 6.05 6.16 -5.76
CA ALA A 566 5.60 6.69 -4.47
C ALA A 566 4.12 7.10 -4.50
N ARG A 567 3.63 7.70 -5.59
CA ARG A 567 2.22 8.10 -5.73
C ARG A 567 1.30 6.88 -5.79
N ALA A 568 1.71 5.82 -6.48
CA ALA A 568 0.96 4.58 -6.53
C ALA A 568 0.70 3.95 -5.14
N LEU A 569 1.58 4.18 -4.15
CA LEU A 569 1.32 3.76 -2.76
C LEU A 569 0.10 4.46 -2.13
N LEU A 570 -0.23 5.67 -2.58
CA LEU A 570 -1.32 6.48 -2.03
C LEU A 570 -2.65 6.20 -2.72
N GLU A 571 -2.61 5.74 -3.96
CA GLU A 571 -3.77 5.51 -4.80
C GLU A 571 -4.25 4.05 -4.74
N THR A 572 -5.55 3.84 -4.56
CA THR A 572 -6.17 2.50 -4.61
C THR A 572 -6.52 2.06 -6.04
N SER A 573 -6.66 3.03 -6.95
CA SER A 573 -6.87 2.83 -8.38
C SER A 573 -5.83 3.63 -9.14
N VAL A 574 -5.23 3.04 -10.18
CA VAL A 574 -4.27 3.77 -11.01
C VAL A 574 -4.95 5.00 -11.60
N SER A 575 -4.38 6.18 -11.36
CA SER A 575 -4.77 7.41 -12.04
C SER A 575 -3.58 8.03 -12.81
N PRO A 576 -3.84 8.74 -13.91
CA PRO A 576 -2.78 9.48 -14.60
C PRO A 576 -2.27 10.62 -13.72
N GLN A 577 -0.96 10.83 -13.71
CA GLN A 577 -0.29 11.83 -12.87
C GLN A 577 -0.74 13.25 -13.24
N PRO A 578 -0.88 14.17 -12.26
CA PRO A 578 -1.16 15.57 -12.57
C PRO A 578 0.00 16.18 -13.37
N GLU A 579 -0.29 16.75 -14.55
CA GLU A 579 0.75 17.37 -15.40
C GLU A 579 1.41 18.57 -14.70
N ARG A 580 0.68 19.23 -13.80
CA ARG A 580 1.10 20.41 -13.04
C ARG A 580 0.54 20.38 -11.62
N LEU A 581 1.40 20.70 -10.66
CA LEU A 581 1.05 21.02 -9.29
C LEU A 581 1.23 22.53 -9.07
N ALA A 582 0.19 23.20 -8.61
CA ALA A 582 0.20 24.63 -8.32
C ALA A 582 -0.04 24.89 -6.83
N LEU A 583 0.71 25.85 -6.28
CA LEU A 583 0.64 26.28 -4.89
C LEU A 583 0.41 27.79 -4.80
N GLN A 584 -0.52 28.20 -3.94
CA GLN A 584 -0.80 29.60 -3.64
C GLN A 584 -0.20 29.99 -2.29
N GLN A 585 0.40 31.17 -2.19
CA GLN A 585 0.85 31.69 -0.89
C GLN A 585 -0.35 32.13 -0.07
N LEU A 586 -0.51 31.54 1.12
CA LEU A 586 -1.57 31.85 2.08
C LEU A 586 -1.11 32.81 3.18
N TYR A 587 0.18 32.76 3.51
CA TYR A 587 0.78 33.56 4.57
C TYR A 587 2.23 33.93 4.22
N SER A 588 2.65 35.12 4.64
CA SER A 588 4.03 35.62 4.60
C SER A 588 4.24 36.54 5.79
N GLU A 589 5.27 36.27 6.61
CA GLU A 589 5.54 37.02 7.84
C GLU A 589 5.72 38.52 7.58
N SER A 590 6.44 38.87 6.52
CA SER A 590 6.71 40.26 6.11
C SER A 590 5.66 40.84 5.16
N GLY A 591 4.60 40.10 4.83
CA GLY A 591 3.66 40.46 3.77
C GLY A 591 4.27 40.48 2.37
N SER A 592 5.47 39.92 2.20
CA SER A 592 6.17 39.90 0.91
C SER A 592 5.46 38.99 -0.11
N PRO A 593 5.52 39.33 -1.41
CA PRO A 593 4.93 38.51 -2.47
C PRO A 593 5.63 37.15 -2.55
N ALA A 594 4.96 36.22 -3.21
CA ALA A 594 5.48 34.88 -3.39
C ALA A 594 6.81 34.90 -4.19
N PRO A 595 7.81 34.14 -3.73
CA PRO A 595 9.07 33.99 -4.44
C PRO A 595 8.91 33.17 -5.74
N ARG A 596 9.96 33.13 -6.56
CA ARG A 596 10.01 32.25 -7.75
C ARG A 596 10.04 30.76 -7.41
N ASN A 597 10.75 30.39 -6.34
CA ASN A 597 10.84 29.00 -5.84
C ASN A 597 10.37 28.98 -4.38
N LEU A 598 9.80 27.84 -3.96
CA LEU A 598 9.15 27.68 -2.66
C LEU A 598 10.05 28.10 -1.47
N LEU A 599 11.32 27.69 -1.48
CA LEU A 599 12.26 27.88 -0.37
C LEU A 599 13.24 29.05 -0.59
N THR A 600 13.00 29.93 -1.56
CA THR A 600 13.84 31.13 -1.74
C THR A 600 13.74 32.02 -0.51
N GLY A 601 14.88 32.31 0.11
CA GLY A 601 14.96 33.11 1.33
C GLY A 601 14.77 32.33 2.63
N ALA A 602 14.63 31.00 2.58
CA ALA A 602 14.73 30.16 3.76
C ALA A 602 16.16 30.22 4.35
N ASN A 603 16.28 30.23 5.68
CA ASN A 603 17.58 30.27 6.36
C ASN A 603 18.19 28.85 6.44
N ALA A 604 18.55 28.31 5.28
CA ALA A 604 18.98 26.93 5.13
C ALA A 604 20.19 26.82 4.18
N PRO A 605 21.39 27.30 4.62
CA PRO A 605 22.60 27.16 3.82
C PRO A 605 22.98 25.68 3.63
N PRO A 606 23.55 25.26 2.48
CA PRO A 606 23.97 23.88 2.26
C PRO A 606 24.95 23.36 3.33
N GLY A 607 24.63 22.24 3.94
CA GLY A 607 25.34 21.65 5.09
C GLY A 607 25.00 22.29 6.45
N GLY A 608 24.03 23.20 6.50
CA GLY A 608 23.48 23.74 7.74
C GLY A 608 22.42 22.83 8.36
N GLY A 609 21.81 23.27 9.47
CA GLY A 609 20.86 22.45 10.23
C GLY A 609 19.55 22.10 9.52
N ALA A 610 19.26 22.68 8.35
CA ALA A 610 18.02 22.51 7.58
C ALA A 610 18.26 22.08 6.12
N ARG A 611 19.51 21.84 5.69
CA ARG A 611 19.84 21.50 4.30
C ARG A 611 21.12 20.68 4.19
N ARG A 612 21.07 19.58 3.46
CA ARG A 612 22.19 18.70 3.09
C ARG A 612 23.26 19.47 2.32
N ARG A 613 24.49 18.97 2.38
CA ARG A 613 25.56 19.34 1.45
C ARG A 613 25.52 18.38 0.28
N MET A 614 25.04 18.87 -0.87
CA MET A 614 24.91 18.08 -2.10
C MET A 614 26.15 18.28 -2.98
N ALA A 615 26.61 17.23 -3.65
CA ALA A 615 27.62 17.32 -4.70
C ALA A 615 27.06 18.08 -5.92
N SER A 616 27.91 18.86 -6.60
CA SER A 616 27.55 19.53 -7.86
C SER A 616 27.56 18.52 -9.01
N ALA A 617 26.51 18.52 -9.84
CA ALA A 617 26.52 17.78 -11.11
C ALA A 617 27.55 18.39 -12.07
N ASP A 618 28.33 17.56 -12.76
CA ASP A 618 29.32 18.01 -13.74
C ASP A 618 28.64 18.44 -15.06
N ASP A 619 29.26 19.36 -15.82
CA ASP A 619 28.75 19.88 -17.10
C ASP A 619 28.59 18.77 -18.16
N ALA A 620 29.45 17.75 -18.12
CA ALA A 620 29.33 16.57 -18.97
C ALA A 620 28.09 15.73 -18.62
N GLU A 621 27.76 15.60 -17.32
CA GLU A 621 26.56 14.89 -16.85
C GLU A 621 25.29 15.65 -17.26
N LEU A 622 25.26 16.98 -17.10
CA LEU A 622 24.13 17.82 -17.53
C LEU A 622 23.80 17.66 -19.02
N ARG A 623 24.81 17.48 -19.89
CA ARG A 623 24.61 17.22 -21.33
C ARG A 623 24.03 15.83 -21.60
N THR A 624 24.54 14.80 -20.93
CA THR A 624 24.01 13.42 -21.03
C THR A 624 22.56 13.35 -20.56
N LEU A 625 22.24 14.09 -19.50
CA LEU A 625 20.89 14.22 -18.94
C LEU A 625 19.93 14.96 -19.88
N ALA A 626 20.41 16.01 -20.56
CA ALA A 626 19.62 16.70 -21.60
C ALA A 626 19.30 15.78 -22.79
N LEU A 627 20.25 14.92 -23.19
CA LEU A 627 20.04 13.91 -24.24
C LEU A 627 19.06 12.81 -23.79
N ALA A 628 19.12 12.37 -22.53
CA ALA A 628 18.14 11.44 -21.95
C ALA A 628 16.73 12.05 -21.94
N ALA A 629 16.61 13.32 -21.52
CA ALA A 629 15.36 14.08 -21.54
C ALA A 629 14.75 14.22 -22.96
N GLN A 630 15.59 14.51 -23.96
CA GLN A 630 15.16 14.62 -25.35
C GLN A 630 14.65 13.28 -25.89
N ARG A 631 15.40 12.19 -25.69
CA ARG A 631 14.98 10.82 -26.04
C ARG A 631 13.62 10.49 -25.43
N ARG A 632 13.38 10.94 -24.20
CA ARG A 632 12.12 10.73 -23.50
C ARG A 632 10.93 11.48 -24.10
N ARG A 633 11.11 12.73 -24.54
CA ARG A 633 10.04 13.44 -25.29
C ARG A 633 9.68 12.68 -26.56
N THR A 634 10.67 12.12 -27.23
CA THR A 634 10.44 11.26 -28.40
C THR A 634 9.67 9.98 -28.02
N LEU A 635 10.03 9.31 -26.92
CA LEU A 635 9.29 8.15 -26.38
C LEU A 635 7.81 8.50 -26.11
N GLN A 636 7.53 9.62 -25.46
CA GLN A 636 6.16 10.06 -25.18
C GLN A 636 5.36 10.38 -26.44
N GLN A 637 6.00 10.99 -27.45
CA GLN A 637 5.36 11.24 -28.75
C GLN A 637 5.02 9.93 -29.46
N ILE A 638 5.91 8.94 -29.42
CA ILE A 638 5.68 7.60 -30.00
C ILE A 638 4.53 6.90 -29.28
N ILE A 639 4.50 6.89 -27.95
CA ILE A 639 3.39 6.29 -27.18
C ILE A 639 2.06 6.94 -27.58
N LYS A 640 2.04 8.27 -27.73
CA LYS A 640 0.84 9.01 -28.14
C LYS A 640 0.38 8.69 -29.57
N GLN A 641 1.30 8.35 -30.47
CA GLN A 641 1.03 8.06 -31.88
C GLN A 641 1.03 6.55 -32.20
N ALA A 642 1.20 5.69 -31.19
CA ALA A 642 1.38 4.26 -31.41
C ALA A 642 0.18 3.66 -32.13
N GLU A 643 0.39 2.60 -32.91
CA GLU A 643 -0.65 1.69 -33.39
C GLU A 643 -0.22 0.23 -33.12
N PRO A 644 -1.16 -0.71 -32.90
CA PRO A 644 -0.82 -2.11 -32.65
C PRO A 644 -0.14 -2.74 -33.88
N SER A 645 1.19 -2.88 -33.81
CA SER A 645 1.98 -3.55 -34.84
C SER A 645 3.29 -4.12 -34.28
N PRO A 646 3.85 -5.22 -34.83
CA PRO A 646 5.18 -5.70 -34.45
C PRO A 646 6.29 -4.64 -34.55
N ALA A 647 6.08 -3.59 -35.35
CA ALA A 647 6.98 -2.45 -35.48
C ALA A 647 7.04 -1.58 -34.20
N TRP A 648 5.93 -1.43 -33.46
CA TRP A 648 5.90 -0.62 -32.23
C TRP A 648 6.81 -1.24 -31.15
N LEU A 649 6.75 -2.57 -30.96
CA LEU A 649 7.59 -3.30 -30.00
C LEU A 649 9.08 -3.15 -30.31
N SER A 650 9.46 -3.31 -31.59
CA SER A 650 10.85 -3.15 -32.02
C SER A 650 11.35 -1.71 -31.83
N GLN A 651 10.52 -0.71 -32.14
CA GLN A 651 10.85 0.70 -31.96
C GLN A 651 11.03 1.05 -30.49
N MET A 652 10.16 0.52 -29.61
CA MET A 652 10.26 0.76 -28.17
C MET A 652 11.47 0.08 -27.55
N GLN A 653 11.75 -1.17 -27.91
CA GLN A 653 12.92 -1.87 -27.40
C GLN A 653 14.21 -1.13 -27.72
N GLY A 654 14.38 -0.65 -28.96
CA GLY A 654 15.58 0.10 -29.36
C GLY A 654 15.77 1.41 -28.60
N LEU A 655 14.68 2.09 -28.21
CA LEU A 655 14.77 3.32 -27.42
C LEU A 655 15.01 3.04 -25.93
N LEU A 656 14.49 1.93 -25.40
CA LEU A 656 14.65 1.53 -24.00
C LEU A 656 16.02 0.90 -23.70
N GLU A 657 16.72 0.36 -24.71
CA GLU A 657 18.07 -0.21 -24.55
C GLU A 657 19.10 0.76 -23.98
N GLN A 658 18.89 2.07 -24.17
CA GLN A 658 19.78 3.11 -23.67
C GLN A 658 19.27 3.79 -22.39
N SER A 659 18.27 3.21 -21.73
CA SER A 659 17.69 3.71 -20.46
C SER A 659 18.10 2.81 -19.29
N SER A 660 18.13 3.35 -18.07
CA SER A 660 18.25 2.52 -16.87
C SER A 660 17.05 1.58 -16.74
N GLU A 661 17.23 0.43 -16.06
CA GLU A 661 16.15 -0.55 -15.84
C GLU A 661 14.94 0.09 -15.14
N GLU A 662 15.17 0.97 -14.16
CA GLU A 662 14.13 1.70 -13.43
C GLU A 662 13.33 2.62 -14.36
N ALA A 663 14.03 3.46 -15.15
CA ALA A 663 13.38 4.39 -16.05
C ALA A 663 12.59 3.64 -17.14
N ALA A 664 13.16 2.56 -17.69
CA ALA A 664 12.51 1.74 -18.69
C ALA A 664 11.28 1.02 -18.14
N GLY A 665 11.37 0.51 -16.91
CA GLY A 665 10.27 -0.18 -16.25
C GLY A 665 9.08 0.74 -15.98
N VAL A 666 9.33 1.93 -15.43
CA VAL A 666 8.31 2.97 -15.23
C VAL A 666 7.69 3.41 -16.56
N THR A 667 8.49 3.62 -17.61
CA THR A 667 7.97 4.02 -18.93
C THR A 667 7.04 2.97 -19.54
N LEU A 668 7.42 1.68 -19.52
CA LEU A 668 6.56 0.60 -20.02
C LEU A 668 5.25 0.50 -19.26
N TYR A 669 5.32 0.62 -17.93
CA TYR A 669 4.14 0.56 -17.08
C TYR A 669 3.19 1.74 -17.34
N GLN A 670 3.71 2.97 -17.41
CA GLN A 670 2.92 4.16 -17.73
C GLN A 670 2.29 4.09 -19.12
N ALA A 671 3.04 3.60 -20.12
CA ALA A 671 2.51 3.38 -21.46
C ALA A 671 1.35 2.38 -21.42
N ALA A 672 1.53 1.26 -20.71
CA ALA A 672 0.50 0.24 -20.58
C ALA A 672 -0.78 0.76 -19.91
N LEU A 673 -0.66 1.54 -18.85
CA LEU A 673 -1.79 2.15 -18.16
C LEU A 673 -2.54 3.13 -19.04
N ARG A 674 -1.80 4.02 -19.72
CA ARG A 674 -2.39 4.95 -20.68
C ARG A 674 -3.14 4.21 -21.80
N PHE A 675 -2.56 3.14 -22.34
CA PHE A 675 -3.25 2.31 -23.32
C PHE A 675 -4.50 1.66 -22.73
N ALA A 676 -4.48 1.24 -21.47
CA ALA A 676 -5.67 0.70 -20.81
C ALA A 676 -6.77 1.75 -20.62
N GLU A 677 -6.41 2.99 -20.26
CA GLU A 677 -7.34 4.14 -20.15
C GLU A 677 -7.96 4.51 -21.51
N GLU A 678 -7.17 4.41 -22.59
CA GLU A 678 -7.63 4.66 -23.97
C GLU A 678 -8.40 3.45 -24.56
N ASP A 679 -8.74 2.41 -23.77
CA ASP A 679 -9.37 1.14 -24.17
C ASP A 679 -8.57 0.32 -25.21
N ARG A 680 -7.26 0.57 -25.29
CA ARG A 680 -6.30 -0.08 -26.21
C ARG A 680 -5.61 -1.27 -25.53
N LEU A 681 -6.43 -2.20 -25.04
CA LEU A 681 -6.00 -3.24 -24.10
C LEU A 681 -4.93 -4.20 -24.63
N ALA A 682 -4.89 -4.46 -25.95
CA ALA A 682 -3.85 -5.30 -26.55
C ALA A 682 -2.45 -4.67 -26.40
N LEU A 683 -2.34 -3.35 -26.62
CA LEU A 683 -1.09 -2.61 -26.43
C LEU A 683 -0.69 -2.52 -24.96
N ALA A 684 -1.68 -2.41 -24.06
CA ALA A 684 -1.45 -2.50 -22.63
C ALA A 684 -0.84 -3.87 -22.26
N ALA A 685 -1.44 -4.97 -22.75
CA ALA A 685 -0.97 -6.32 -22.51
C ALA A 685 0.45 -6.52 -23.06
N GLU A 686 0.75 -6.08 -24.29
CA GLU A 686 2.08 -6.22 -24.88
C GLU A 686 3.14 -5.41 -24.11
N SER A 687 2.79 -4.21 -23.65
CA SER A 687 3.67 -3.35 -22.83
C SER A 687 3.98 -3.98 -21.46
N PHE A 688 2.96 -4.51 -20.77
CA PHE A 688 3.14 -5.22 -19.51
C PHE A 688 3.92 -6.53 -19.68
N ALA A 689 3.68 -7.27 -20.76
CA ALA A 689 4.42 -8.50 -21.06
C ALA A 689 5.90 -8.21 -21.34
N LEU A 690 6.19 -7.11 -22.05
CA LEU A 690 7.55 -6.66 -22.28
C LEU A 690 8.26 -6.27 -20.98
N LEU A 691 7.58 -5.55 -20.09
CA LEU A 691 8.08 -5.22 -18.76
C LEU A 691 8.46 -6.48 -17.98
N ALA A 692 7.52 -7.42 -17.83
CA ALA A 692 7.73 -8.64 -17.08
C ALA A 692 8.84 -9.53 -17.68
N LYS A 693 8.99 -9.53 -19.00
CA LYS A 693 10.02 -10.30 -19.70
C LYS A 693 11.42 -9.69 -19.59
N LYS A 694 11.54 -8.37 -19.77
CA LYS A 694 12.85 -7.68 -19.85
C LYS A 694 13.36 -7.25 -18.48
N TYR A 695 12.47 -6.91 -17.55
CA TYR A 695 12.79 -6.39 -16.22
C TYR A 695 12.08 -7.18 -15.11
N PRO A 696 12.32 -8.50 -14.96
CA PRO A 696 11.57 -9.37 -14.05
C PRO A 696 11.71 -9.00 -12.56
N ASP A 697 12.82 -8.38 -12.15
CA ASP A 697 13.05 -7.93 -10.77
C ASP A 697 12.55 -6.48 -10.50
N HIS A 698 12.00 -5.78 -11.51
CA HIS A 698 11.50 -4.41 -11.35
C HIS A 698 10.25 -4.38 -10.42
N PRO A 699 10.11 -3.38 -9.52
CA PRO A 699 9.00 -3.32 -8.56
C PRO A 699 7.60 -3.40 -9.20
N LEU A 700 7.42 -2.78 -10.37
CA LEU A 700 6.13 -2.78 -11.09
C LEU A 700 5.78 -4.10 -11.81
N THR A 701 6.70 -5.06 -11.87
CA THR A 701 6.48 -6.32 -12.60
C THR A 701 5.41 -7.19 -11.95
N ALA A 702 5.32 -7.21 -10.62
CA ALA A 702 4.27 -7.94 -9.92
C ALA A 702 2.88 -7.42 -10.31
N SER A 703 2.71 -6.10 -10.34
CA SER A 703 1.47 -5.42 -10.74
C SER A 703 1.12 -5.68 -12.21
N ALA A 704 2.12 -5.63 -13.09
CA ALA A 704 1.95 -5.95 -14.50
C ALA A 704 1.49 -7.40 -14.72
N LEU A 705 2.05 -8.36 -13.97
CA LEU A 705 1.65 -9.76 -14.02
C LEU A 705 0.23 -9.97 -13.50
N GLN A 706 -0.19 -9.28 -12.44
CA GLN A 706 -1.59 -9.32 -11.98
C GLN A 706 -2.55 -8.82 -13.05
N TRP A 707 -2.22 -7.69 -13.69
CA TRP A 707 -3.03 -7.13 -14.77
C TRP A 707 -3.11 -8.09 -15.95
N LEU A 708 -1.98 -8.67 -16.38
CA LEU A 708 -1.93 -9.64 -17.49
C LEU A 708 -2.77 -10.88 -17.23
N VAL A 709 -2.72 -11.41 -16.01
CA VAL A 709 -3.51 -12.58 -15.62
C VAL A 709 -5.00 -12.26 -15.64
N ARG A 710 -5.41 -11.14 -15.03
CA ARG A 710 -6.81 -10.66 -15.09
C ARG A 710 -7.26 -10.48 -16.54
N TYR A 711 -6.47 -9.78 -17.34
CA TYR A 711 -6.78 -9.54 -18.75
C TYR A 711 -6.90 -10.86 -19.52
N GLY A 712 -5.91 -11.74 -19.46
CA GLY A 712 -5.90 -12.97 -20.26
C GLY A 712 -6.92 -14.02 -19.83
N CYS A 713 -7.38 -13.98 -18.57
CA CYS A 713 -8.39 -14.90 -18.05
C CYS A 713 -9.84 -14.40 -18.17
N SER A 714 -10.06 -13.08 -18.37
CA SER A 714 -11.41 -12.49 -18.39
C SER A 714 -12.24 -12.93 -19.59
N ALA A 715 -13.37 -13.59 -19.32
CA ALA A 715 -14.34 -13.96 -20.34
C ALA A 715 -15.18 -12.76 -20.80
N GLU A 716 -15.54 -11.87 -19.87
CA GLU A 716 -16.31 -10.65 -20.14
C GLU A 716 -15.57 -9.74 -21.11
N GLN A 717 -14.27 -9.55 -20.88
CA GLN A 717 -13.41 -8.74 -21.74
C GLN A 717 -13.27 -9.35 -23.13
N ALA A 718 -13.07 -10.66 -23.23
CA ALA A 718 -12.98 -11.35 -24.51
C ALA A 718 -14.27 -11.20 -25.32
N TRP A 719 -15.43 -11.32 -24.67
CA TRP A 719 -16.72 -11.16 -25.33
C TRP A 719 -16.92 -9.74 -25.86
N GLN A 720 -16.63 -8.71 -25.06
CA GLN A 720 -16.80 -7.32 -25.53
C GLN A 720 -15.82 -6.96 -26.66
N THR A 721 -14.57 -7.42 -26.60
CA THR A 721 -13.61 -7.24 -27.71
C THR A 721 -14.14 -7.88 -28.99
N TYR A 722 -14.70 -9.09 -28.91
CA TYR A 722 -15.31 -9.75 -30.07
C TYR A 722 -16.48 -8.94 -30.66
N ARG A 723 -17.37 -8.42 -29.80
CA ARG A 723 -18.53 -7.63 -30.25
C ARG A 723 -18.13 -6.33 -30.95
N GLN A 724 -17.14 -5.63 -30.42
CA GLN A 724 -16.60 -4.42 -31.05
C GLN A 724 -16.03 -4.73 -32.44
N TRP A 725 -15.26 -5.81 -32.57
CA TRP A 725 -14.73 -6.27 -33.86
C TRP A 725 -15.84 -6.67 -34.84
N ALA A 726 -16.83 -7.44 -34.39
CA ALA A 726 -17.95 -7.87 -35.22
C ALA A 726 -18.82 -6.69 -35.71
N ALA A 727 -18.79 -5.55 -35.02
CA ALA A 727 -19.50 -4.35 -35.42
C ALA A 727 -18.75 -3.50 -36.48
N THR A 728 -17.42 -3.65 -36.58
CA THR A 728 -16.58 -2.86 -37.50
C THR A 728 -16.32 -3.59 -38.83
N GLU A 729 -16.29 -4.92 -38.85
CA GLU A 729 -16.14 -5.71 -40.07
C GLU A 729 -17.51 -6.19 -40.61
N GLN A 730 -17.82 -5.90 -41.89
CA GLN A 730 -18.97 -6.51 -42.57
C GLN A 730 -18.76 -8.02 -42.65
N MET A 731 -19.43 -8.78 -41.77
CA MET A 731 -19.31 -10.23 -41.71
C MET A 731 -19.46 -10.88 -43.10
N PRO A 732 -18.53 -11.77 -43.53
CA PRO A 732 -18.87 -12.76 -44.53
C PRO A 732 -20.04 -13.58 -43.99
N ALA A 733 -21.08 -13.78 -44.80
CA ALA A 733 -22.29 -14.52 -44.42
C ALA A 733 -21.96 -15.99 -44.11
N GLY A 734 -21.56 -16.25 -42.88
CA GLY A 734 -21.28 -17.57 -42.33
C GLY A 734 -21.13 -17.42 -40.83
N ARG A 735 -22.15 -17.83 -40.07
CA ARG A 735 -22.16 -17.88 -38.61
C ARG A 735 -20.79 -18.35 -38.10
N ALA A 736 -20.04 -17.46 -37.43
CA ALA A 736 -18.99 -17.90 -36.52
C ALA A 736 -19.69 -18.70 -35.42
N VAL A 737 -19.61 -20.02 -35.53
CA VAL A 737 -20.05 -20.93 -34.49
C VAL A 737 -19.11 -20.70 -33.32
N TYR A 738 -19.54 -19.92 -32.33
CA TYR A 738 -19.15 -20.19 -30.95
C TYR A 738 -19.65 -21.59 -30.64
N SER A 739 -18.87 -22.62 -30.96
CA SER A 739 -19.10 -23.89 -30.31
C SER A 739 -18.74 -23.60 -28.87
N ALA A 740 -19.73 -23.70 -27.97
CA ALA A 740 -19.45 -24.06 -26.58
C ALA A 740 -18.32 -25.08 -26.64
N ALA A 741 -17.18 -24.75 -26.04
CA ALA A 741 -15.93 -25.49 -26.23
C ALA A 741 -16.27 -26.98 -26.25
N PRO A 742 -15.94 -27.74 -27.32
CA PRO A 742 -16.08 -29.17 -27.24
C PRO A 742 -15.33 -29.56 -25.98
N ILE A 743 -15.98 -30.31 -25.10
CA ILE A 743 -15.31 -30.99 -24.00
C ILE A 743 -14.23 -31.83 -24.67
N ILE A 744 -13.00 -31.29 -24.73
CA ILE A 744 -11.84 -32.06 -25.13
C ILE A 744 -11.60 -32.96 -23.93
N THR A 745 -12.23 -34.12 -23.98
CA THR A 745 -11.93 -35.23 -23.09
C THR A 745 -10.51 -35.65 -23.44
N TYR A 746 -9.53 -35.13 -22.72
CA TYR A 746 -8.27 -35.82 -22.59
C TYR A 746 -8.58 -37.11 -21.86
N GLN A 747 -8.62 -38.22 -22.60
CA GLN A 747 -8.45 -39.54 -22.02
C GLN A 747 -7.04 -39.56 -21.40
N ASN A 748 -6.93 -39.12 -20.15
CA ASN A 748 -5.79 -39.42 -19.33
C ASN A 748 -5.74 -40.95 -19.23
N ALA A 749 -4.63 -41.54 -19.68
CA ALA A 749 -4.28 -42.90 -19.33
C ALA A 749 -4.45 -43.04 -17.81
N ALA A 750 -5.14 -44.10 -17.38
CA ALA A 750 -5.46 -44.34 -15.99
C ALA A 750 -4.22 -44.21 -15.09
N PRO A 751 -4.35 -43.61 -13.90
CA PRO A 751 -3.24 -43.56 -12.95
C PRO A 751 -2.83 -44.99 -12.59
N ASP A 752 -1.52 -45.25 -12.61
CA ASP A 752 -0.95 -46.47 -12.04
C ASP A 752 -1.36 -46.56 -10.55
N PRO A 753 -2.10 -47.60 -10.13
CA PRO A 753 -2.66 -47.70 -8.79
C PRO A 753 -1.63 -48.00 -7.69
N THR A 754 -0.32 -48.04 -7.99
CA THR A 754 0.71 -48.51 -7.05
C THR A 754 1.33 -47.47 -6.13
N GLY A 755 0.88 -46.21 -6.14
CA GLY A 755 1.12 -45.28 -5.02
C GLY A 755 2.58 -45.02 -4.64
N GLN A 756 3.54 -45.20 -5.55
CA GLN A 756 4.93 -44.81 -5.30
C GLN A 756 5.20 -43.36 -5.75
N PRO A 757 5.92 -42.56 -4.93
CA PRO A 757 6.33 -41.21 -5.32
C PRO A 757 7.28 -41.31 -6.52
N ILE A 758 6.96 -40.58 -7.59
CA ILE A 758 7.84 -40.45 -8.75
C ILE A 758 9.16 -39.83 -8.25
N ALA A 759 10.23 -40.63 -8.25
CA ALA A 759 11.55 -40.22 -7.84
C ALA A 759 12.00 -38.97 -8.63
N ALA A 760 12.58 -38.01 -7.90
CA ALA A 760 13.20 -36.83 -8.47
C ALA A 760 14.17 -37.22 -9.59
N VAL A 761 13.84 -36.84 -10.83
CA VAL A 761 14.73 -37.03 -11.97
C VAL A 761 15.92 -36.08 -11.79
N SER A 762 16.96 -36.64 -11.19
CA SER A 762 18.27 -36.02 -11.00
C SER A 762 19.08 -36.27 -12.27
N GLY A 763 18.96 -35.38 -13.25
CA GLY A 763 19.74 -35.42 -14.49
C GLY A 763 19.90 -34.01 -15.07
N PRO A 764 21.01 -33.70 -15.78
CA PRO A 764 21.24 -32.36 -16.29
C PRO A 764 20.23 -32.04 -17.40
N LEU A 765 19.32 -31.11 -17.14
CA LEU A 765 18.37 -30.57 -18.12
C LEU A 765 19.11 -29.65 -19.10
N GLN A 766 19.77 -30.24 -20.09
CA GLN A 766 20.16 -29.50 -21.30
C GLN A 766 18.89 -29.13 -22.10
N GLN A 767 18.65 -27.82 -22.20
CA GLN A 767 17.94 -27.13 -23.27
C GLN A 767 16.74 -27.87 -23.91
N ARG A 768 15.56 -27.78 -23.26
CA ARG A 768 14.29 -27.82 -24.00
C ARG A 768 13.82 -26.39 -24.25
N ALA A 769 14.41 -25.78 -25.28
CA ALA A 769 13.76 -24.68 -25.97
C ALA A 769 12.45 -25.21 -26.57
N VAL A 770 11.33 -24.57 -26.24
CA VAL A 770 10.05 -24.81 -26.90
C VAL A 770 10.23 -24.42 -28.38
N ARG A 771 10.50 -25.40 -29.24
CA ARG A 771 10.31 -25.23 -30.68
C ARG A 771 8.82 -25.27 -30.94
N LEU A 772 8.25 -24.11 -31.29
CA LEU A 772 6.99 -24.01 -32.03
C LEU A 772 7.13 -24.90 -33.27
N ALA A 773 6.49 -26.06 -33.26
CA ALA A 773 6.42 -26.91 -34.43
C ALA A 773 5.47 -26.26 -35.43
N ALA A 774 5.95 -26.07 -36.65
CA ALA A 774 5.16 -25.66 -37.80
C ALA A 774 4.07 -26.70 -38.08
N ALA A 775 2.89 -26.50 -37.49
CA ALA A 775 1.64 -27.06 -37.97
C ALA A 775 0.94 -25.95 -38.76
N ALA A 776 0.30 -26.32 -39.88
CA ALA A 776 -0.39 -25.42 -40.78
C ALA A 776 -1.19 -24.35 -40.00
N GLU A 777 -0.89 -23.08 -40.26
CA GLU A 777 -1.48 -21.93 -39.57
C GLU A 777 -3.01 -21.98 -39.72
N PRO A 778 -3.78 -22.22 -38.65
CA PRO A 778 -5.17 -21.82 -38.65
C PRO A 778 -5.18 -20.30 -38.67
N GLU A 779 -6.09 -19.65 -39.40
CA GLU A 779 -6.29 -18.22 -39.29
C GLU A 779 -6.63 -17.88 -37.82
N ILE A 780 -5.62 -17.39 -37.08
CA ILE A 780 -5.74 -17.01 -35.68
C ILE A 780 -6.45 -15.67 -35.63
N THR A 781 -7.64 -15.63 -35.02
CA THR A 781 -8.35 -14.38 -34.80
C THR A 781 -8.02 -13.80 -33.41
N PRO A 782 -7.96 -12.47 -33.25
CA PRO A 782 -7.58 -11.79 -31.98
C PRO A 782 -8.47 -12.08 -30.75
N PHE A 783 -9.50 -12.92 -30.90
CA PHE A 783 -10.57 -13.17 -29.93
C PHE A 783 -10.65 -14.63 -29.46
N ASP A 784 -9.64 -15.44 -29.75
CA ASP A 784 -9.51 -16.83 -29.25
C ASP A 784 -9.26 -16.83 -27.72
N LEU A 785 -10.35 -16.80 -26.94
CA LEU A 785 -10.32 -16.86 -25.47
C LEU A 785 -9.50 -18.07 -24.95
N PRO A 786 -9.66 -19.30 -25.49
CA PRO A 786 -8.78 -20.41 -25.17
C PRO A 786 -7.28 -20.10 -25.29
N GLN A 787 -6.85 -19.43 -26.37
CA GLN A 787 -5.45 -19.05 -26.55
C GLN A 787 -4.98 -18.05 -25.49
N ARG A 788 -5.79 -17.01 -25.19
CA ARG A 788 -5.49 -16.04 -24.13
C ARG A 788 -5.37 -16.70 -22.75
N MET A 789 -6.29 -17.60 -22.43
CA MET A 789 -6.27 -18.37 -21.18
C MET A 789 -5.03 -19.28 -21.10
N GLN A 790 -4.64 -19.91 -22.21
CA GLN A 790 -3.43 -20.74 -22.27
C GLN A 790 -2.15 -19.92 -22.04
N GLN A 791 -2.07 -18.70 -22.62
CA GLN A 791 -0.99 -17.76 -22.36
C GLN A 791 -0.92 -17.36 -20.88
N SER A 792 -2.07 -17.05 -20.26
CA SER A 792 -2.16 -16.75 -18.83
C SER A 792 -1.72 -17.91 -17.94
N LEU A 793 -2.08 -19.16 -18.27
CA LEU A 793 -1.57 -20.33 -17.54
C LEU A 793 -0.05 -20.48 -17.68
N GLY A 794 0.51 -20.15 -18.85
CA GLY A 794 1.95 -20.05 -19.06
C GLY A 794 2.63 -19.03 -18.14
N LEU A 795 2.01 -17.85 -17.96
CA LEU A 795 2.45 -16.86 -16.97
C LEU A 795 2.36 -17.41 -15.53
N GLY A 796 1.35 -18.23 -15.22
CA GLY A 796 1.22 -18.91 -13.93
C GLY A 796 2.42 -19.76 -13.55
N ALA A 797 2.98 -20.51 -14.50
CA ALA A 797 4.19 -21.30 -14.25
C ALA A 797 5.44 -20.42 -14.03
N PHE A 798 5.48 -19.21 -14.58
CA PHE A 798 6.52 -18.23 -14.26
C PHE A 798 6.32 -17.67 -12.85
N ILE A 799 5.12 -17.19 -12.52
CA ILE A 799 4.77 -16.63 -11.20
C ILE A 799 5.05 -17.64 -10.08
N ASP A 800 4.63 -18.89 -10.25
CA ASP A 800 4.85 -19.96 -9.26
C ASP A 800 6.35 -20.20 -8.97
N ARG A 801 7.24 -19.88 -9.92
CA ARG A 801 8.70 -20.02 -9.77
C ARG A 801 9.39 -18.75 -9.26
N THR A 802 8.85 -17.57 -9.57
CA THR A 802 9.52 -16.28 -9.30
C THR A 802 8.94 -15.51 -8.12
N SER A 803 7.68 -15.75 -7.75
CA SER A 803 7.02 -15.04 -6.65
C SER A 803 5.96 -15.90 -5.95
N LEU A 804 6.31 -16.42 -4.77
CA LEU A 804 5.40 -17.19 -3.92
C LEU A 804 4.23 -16.32 -3.41
N ALA A 805 4.51 -15.07 -3.04
CA ALA A 805 3.49 -14.12 -2.59
C ALA A 805 2.44 -13.88 -3.68
N LEU A 806 2.89 -13.65 -4.92
CA LEU A 806 1.99 -13.43 -6.05
C LEU A 806 1.23 -14.69 -6.45
N SER A 807 1.87 -15.87 -6.39
CA SER A 807 1.21 -17.17 -6.60
C SER A 807 0.11 -17.44 -5.56
N ALA A 808 0.27 -16.92 -4.34
CA ALA A 808 -0.70 -17.02 -3.26
C ALA A 808 -1.80 -15.95 -3.31
N ASP A 809 -1.65 -14.92 -4.13
CA ASP A 809 -2.62 -13.85 -4.29
C ASP A 809 -3.92 -14.39 -4.93
N PRO A 810 -5.09 -14.21 -4.27
CA PRO A 810 -6.38 -14.57 -4.86
C PRO A 810 -6.62 -13.94 -6.24
N ARG A 811 -6.16 -12.70 -6.47
CA ARG A 811 -6.29 -11.96 -7.75
C ARG A 811 -5.57 -12.62 -8.91
N VAL A 812 -4.64 -13.53 -8.63
CA VAL A 812 -3.91 -14.30 -9.64
C VAL A 812 -4.42 -15.73 -9.68
N ARG A 813 -4.61 -16.32 -8.49
CA ARG A 813 -4.91 -17.74 -8.36
C ARG A 813 -6.30 -18.12 -8.85
N PHE A 814 -7.33 -17.32 -8.54
CA PHE A 814 -8.69 -17.61 -9.01
C PHE A 814 -8.83 -17.47 -10.53
N PRO A 815 -8.29 -16.43 -11.18
CA PRO A 815 -8.33 -16.37 -12.65
C PRO A 815 -7.58 -17.49 -13.34
N MET A 816 -6.45 -17.93 -12.79
CA MET A 816 -5.77 -19.11 -13.32
C MET A 816 -6.58 -20.40 -13.14
N ALA A 817 -7.26 -20.57 -12.01
CA ALA A 817 -8.12 -21.72 -11.79
C ALA A 817 -9.34 -21.70 -12.73
N ALA A 818 -9.95 -20.54 -12.95
CA ALA A 818 -11.05 -20.35 -13.91
C ALA A 818 -10.61 -20.62 -15.36
N ALA A 819 -9.42 -20.14 -15.74
CA ALA A 819 -8.83 -20.44 -17.05
C ALA A 819 -8.59 -21.95 -17.24
N ALA A 820 -7.96 -22.62 -16.26
CA ALA A 820 -7.75 -24.07 -16.30
C ALA A 820 -9.08 -24.83 -16.42
N ARG A 821 -10.10 -24.45 -15.64
CA ARG A 821 -11.45 -25.02 -15.69
C ARG A 821 -12.09 -24.83 -17.07
N THR A 822 -11.96 -23.65 -17.66
CA THR A 822 -12.55 -23.33 -18.98
C THR A 822 -11.86 -24.11 -20.11
N LEU A 823 -10.55 -24.37 -19.99
CA LEU A 823 -9.78 -25.19 -20.92
C LEU A 823 -9.93 -26.70 -20.71
N GLY A 824 -10.69 -27.13 -19.69
CA GLY A 824 -10.91 -28.54 -19.37
C GLY A 824 -9.81 -29.21 -18.52
N ASP A 825 -8.83 -28.46 -18.00
CA ASP A 825 -7.84 -28.97 -17.05
C ASP A 825 -8.37 -28.83 -15.60
N GLU A 826 -9.32 -29.69 -15.27
CA GLU A 826 -9.95 -29.72 -13.94
C GLU A 826 -8.94 -30.02 -12.83
N ALA A 827 -7.93 -30.85 -13.12
CA ALA A 827 -6.90 -31.19 -12.13
C ALA A 827 -6.06 -29.97 -11.74
N GLU A 828 -5.68 -29.11 -12.69
CA GLU A 828 -4.98 -27.85 -12.39
C GLU A 828 -5.87 -26.86 -11.64
N ALA A 829 -7.14 -26.74 -12.02
CA ALA A 829 -8.09 -25.88 -11.30
C ALA A 829 -8.23 -26.31 -9.83
N LEU A 830 -8.43 -27.62 -9.58
CA LEU A 830 -8.52 -28.19 -8.24
C LEU A 830 -7.22 -27.98 -7.44
N ARG A 831 -6.04 -28.25 -8.02
CA ARG A 831 -4.75 -28.03 -7.37
C ARG A 831 -4.60 -26.58 -6.89
N ARG A 832 -5.03 -25.60 -7.69
CA ARG A 832 -4.99 -24.18 -7.31
C ARG A 832 -5.92 -23.87 -6.15
N TYR A 833 -7.15 -24.40 -6.13
CA TYR A 833 -8.05 -24.23 -5.00
C TYR A 833 -7.55 -24.94 -3.73
N GLU A 834 -6.99 -26.15 -3.84
CA GLU A 834 -6.47 -26.94 -2.70
C GLU A 834 -5.28 -26.27 -2.01
N ARG A 835 -4.48 -25.47 -2.73
CA ARG A 835 -3.43 -24.64 -2.12
C ARG A 835 -3.97 -23.55 -1.17
N PHE A 836 -5.27 -23.26 -1.17
CA PHE A 836 -5.92 -22.46 -0.10
C PHE A 836 -6.26 -23.29 1.15
N GLN A 837 -6.29 -24.63 1.06
CA GLN A 837 -6.58 -25.55 2.17
C GLN A 837 -5.33 -26.07 2.89
N ALA A 838 -4.17 -26.08 2.23
CA ALA A 838 -2.91 -26.61 2.77
C ALA A 838 -2.26 -25.75 3.88
N GLY A 839 -2.84 -24.61 4.23
CA GLY A 839 -2.56 -23.93 5.50
C GLY A 839 -3.87 -23.71 6.25
N ALA A 840 -3.80 -23.56 7.57
CA ALA A 840 -4.94 -23.47 8.47
C ALA A 840 -5.73 -22.13 8.32
N TRP A 841 -6.22 -21.83 7.12
CA TRP A 841 -6.77 -20.53 6.74
C TRP A 841 -8.29 -20.46 6.90
N THR A 842 -8.76 -19.58 7.76
CA THR A 842 -10.13 -19.04 7.76
C THR A 842 -10.13 -17.64 7.13
N SER A 843 -9.66 -17.52 5.88
CA SER A 843 -9.84 -16.31 5.07
C SER A 843 -11.07 -16.41 4.19
N VAL A 844 -11.62 -15.29 3.75
CA VAL A 844 -12.83 -15.31 2.93
C VAL A 844 -12.61 -15.96 1.55
N TRP A 845 -11.40 -15.84 1.02
CA TRP A 845 -10.96 -16.55 -0.19
C TRP A 845 -10.75 -18.05 0.04
N ALA A 846 -10.32 -18.47 1.23
CA ALA A 846 -10.27 -19.90 1.57
C ALA A 846 -11.68 -20.49 1.64
N ASN A 847 -12.67 -19.75 2.15
CA ASN A 847 -14.08 -20.16 2.10
C ASN A 847 -14.59 -20.24 0.67
N ARG A 848 -14.22 -19.29 -0.19
CA ARG A 848 -14.58 -19.33 -1.61
C ARG A 848 -13.94 -20.50 -2.35
N ALA A 849 -12.67 -20.78 -2.11
CA ALA A 849 -11.99 -21.95 -2.67
C ALA A 849 -12.62 -23.27 -2.19
N ARG A 850 -13.02 -23.38 -0.92
CA ARG A 850 -13.79 -24.53 -0.41
C ARG A 850 -15.10 -24.72 -1.15
N LEU A 851 -15.79 -23.62 -1.47
CA LEU A 851 -17.06 -23.63 -2.19
C LEU A 851 -16.89 -24.06 -3.65
N GLU A 852 -15.83 -23.62 -4.34
CA GLU A 852 -15.48 -24.13 -5.67
C GLU A 852 -15.09 -25.62 -5.63
N LEU A 853 -14.33 -26.06 -4.62
CA LEU A 853 -13.99 -27.47 -4.44
C LEU A 853 -15.21 -28.37 -4.19
N LYS A 854 -16.17 -27.90 -3.38
CA LYS A 854 -17.43 -28.62 -3.15
C LYS A 854 -18.26 -28.75 -4.42
N GLN A 855 -18.31 -27.68 -5.23
CA GLN A 855 -19.00 -27.71 -6.52
C GLN A 855 -18.35 -28.70 -7.49
N ALA A 856 -17.03 -28.65 -7.66
CA ALA A 856 -16.31 -29.56 -8.56
C ALA A 856 -16.48 -31.04 -8.14
N ARG A 857 -16.58 -31.30 -6.83
CA ARG A 857 -16.77 -32.66 -6.29
C ARG A 857 -18.23 -33.13 -6.27
N ASN A 858 -19.19 -32.34 -6.79
CA ASN A 858 -20.63 -32.63 -6.75
C ASN A 858 -21.13 -33.01 -5.34
N ASP A 859 -20.60 -32.38 -4.29
CA ASP A 859 -21.04 -32.60 -2.92
C ASP A 859 -22.46 -32.03 -2.74
N THR A 860 -23.44 -32.91 -2.51
CA THR A 860 -24.89 -32.60 -2.52
C THR A 860 -25.38 -31.79 -1.31
N ALA A 861 -24.50 -31.45 -0.37
CA ALA A 861 -24.85 -30.54 0.71
C ALA A 861 -25.20 -29.14 0.16
N ALA A 862 -26.26 -28.51 0.69
CA ALA A 862 -26.65 -27.16 0.29
C ALA A 862 -25.46 -26.20 0.45
N VAL A 863 -24.90 -25.77 -0.68
CA VAL A 863 -23.83 -24.79 -0.72
C VAL A 863 -24.45 -23.43 -0.41
N ALA A 864 -24.25 -22.93 0.82
CA ALA A 864 -24.71 -21.59 1.21
C ALA A 864 -24.18 -20.52 0.24
N GLY A 865 -25.02 -19.54 -0.09
CA GLY A 865 -24.68 -18.43 -1.01
C GLY A 865 -25.04 -18.66 -2.48
N ARG A 866 -25.90 -19.64 -2.82
CA ARG A 866 -26.51 -19.74 -4.15
C ARG A 866 -27.78 -18.89 -4.22
N MET A 867 -27.96 -18.18 -5.32
CA MET A 867 -29.07 -17.29 -5.61
C MET A 867 -29.74 -17.78 -6.90
N PRO A 868 -30.99 -18.27 -6.88
CA PRO A 868 -31.58 -18.82 -8.08
C PRO A 868 -32.04 -17.72 -9.04
N CYS A 869 -31.67 -17.87 -10.30
CA CYS A 869 -32.24 -17.16 -11.44
C CYS A 869 -33.18 -18.13 -12.15
N ARG A 870 -34.49 -17.97 -11.93
CA ARG A 870 -35.51 -18.87 -12.50
C ARG A 870 -35.88 -18.42 -13.90
N ARG A 871 -36.19 -19.39 -14.77
CA ARG A 871 -36.70 -19.08 -16.10
C ARG A 871 -38.13 -18.54 -15.97
N ALA A 872 -38.36 -17.35 -16.49
CA ALA A 872 -39.68 -16.74 -16.52
C ALA A 872 -40.58 -17.48 -17.52
N ALA A 873 -41.83 -17.74 -17.13
CA ALA A 873 -42.82 -18.35 -18.01
C ALA A 873 -43.26 -17.40 -19.14
N SER A 874 -43.22 -16.10 -18.86
CA SER A 874 -43.52 -14.99 -19.77
C SER A 874 -42.59 -13.81 -19.48
N LYS A 875 -42.41 -12.91 -20.46
CA LYS A 875 -41.60 -11.70 -20.28
C LYS A 875 -42.28 -10.78 -19.24
N PRO A 876 -41.59 -10.35 -18.17
CA PRO A 876 -42.12 -9.36 -17.23
C PRO A 876 -42.34 -8.03 -17.94
N ARG A 877 -43.33 -7.28 -17.48
CA ARG A 877 -43.65 -5.95 -17.97
C ARG A 877 -42.87 -4.95 -17.13
N LEU A 878 -41.83 -4.36 -17.71
CA LEU A 878 -41.02 -3.32 -17.05
C LEU A 878 -41.84 -2.03 -16.84
N ASP A 879 -42.56 -1.93 -15.73
CA ASP A 879 -43.30 -0.76 -15.28
C ASP A 879 -42.95 -0.30 -13.85
N GLY A 880 -41.99 -0.98 -13.23
CA GLY A 880 -41.51 -0.75 -11.88
C GLY A 880 -42.31 -1.50 -10.82
N ARG A 881 -43.27 -2.37 -11.18
CA ARG A 881 -44.12 -3.11 -10.24
C ARG A 881 -43.82 -4.60 -10.29
N PHE A 882 -44.02 -5.26 -9.15
CA PHE A 882 -43.66 -6.68 -8.98
C PHE A 882 -44.88 -7.60 -9.04
N ASP A 883 -45.91 -7.24 -9.81
CA ASP A 883 -47.15 -8.00 -9.97
C ASP A 883 -47.07 -9.09 -11.04
N ASP A 884 -46.04 -9.08 -11.89
CA ASP A 884 -45.79 -10.14 -12.87
C ASP A 884 -45.49 -11.51 -12.24
N GLU A 885 -45.91 -12.58 -12.93
CA GLU A 885 -45.65 -13.97 -12.54
C GLU A 885 -44.16 -14.25 -12.33
N ALA A 886 -43.29 -13.64 -13.15
CA ALA A 886 -41.84 -13.78 -13.04
C ALA A 886 -41.32 -13.37 -11.65
N TRP A 887 -41.83 -12.27 -11.07
CA TRP A 887 -41.39 -11.76 -9.78
C TRP A 887 -42.05 -12.46 -8.59
N GLN A 888 -43.28 -12.94 -8.77
CA GLN A 888 -43.94 -13.77 -7.75
C GLN A 888 -43.24 -15.13 -7.59
N ALA A 889 -42.68 -15.67 -8.69
CA ALA A 889 -41.92 -16.91 -8.68
C ALA A 889 -40.43 -16.73 -8.33
N ALA A 890 -39.88 -15.51 -8.41
CA ALA A 890 -38.47 -15.25 -8.12
C ALA A 890 -38.16 -15.30 -6.60
N GLU A 891 -36.93 -15.66 -6.26
CA GLU A 891 -36.47 -15.63 -4.88
C GLU A 891 -36.00 -14.22 -4.51
N ARG A 892 -36.46 -13.71 -3.35
CA ARG A 892 -36.08 -12.41 -2.80
C ARG A 892 -34.76 -12.54 -2.04
N ILE A 893 -33.71 -11.91 -2.55
CA ILE A 893 -32.38 -11.90 -1.96
C ILE A 893 -32.25 -10.64 -1.09
N PRO A 894 -32.22 -10.76 0.25
CA PRO A 894 -32.12 -9.60 1.12
C PRO A 894 -30.70 -9.00 1.08
N LEU A 895 -30.62 -7.69 0.97
CA LEU A 895 -29.40 -6.91 1.15
C LEU A 895 -29.42 -6.26 2.54
N PRO A 896 -28.53 -6.63 3.46
CA PRO A 896 -28.45 -5.96 4.75
C PRO A 896 -27.97 -4.53 4.56
N SER A 897 -28.48 -3.65 5.40
CA SER A 897 -28.06 -2.26 5.52
C SER A 897 -27.77 -1.93 6.97
N THR A 898 -26.88 -0.97 7.17
CA THR A 898 -26.62 -0.33 8.45
C THR A 898 -27.01 1.13 8.32
N PRO A 899 -28.02 1.63 9.06
CA PRO A 899 -28.78 0.98 10.14
C PRO A 899 -29.82 -0.06 9.67
N THR A 900 -30.16 -1.01 10.57
CA THR A 900 -31.04 -2.17 10.32
C THR A 900 -32.49 -1.84 9.92
N SER A 901 -32.87 -0.56 9.83
CA SER A 901 -34.19 -0.10 9.40
C SER A 901 -34.37 -0.06 7.87
N ASP A 902 -33.27 -0.04 7.10
CA ASP A 902 -33.28 0.31 5.69
C ASP A 902 -33.17 -0.93 4.78
N THR A 903 -34.17 -1.80 4.81
CA THR A 903 -34.12 -3.06 4.06
C THR A 903 -34.09 -2.86 2.55
N ALA A 904 -33.30 -3.67 1.84
CA ALA A 904 -33.36 -3.80 0.39
C ALA A 904 -33.40 -5.27 -0.05
N GLU A 905 -33.94 -5.53 -1.23
CA GLU A 905 -34.00 -6.85 -1.83
C GLU A 905 -33.78 -6.80 -3.34
N VAL A 906 -33.20 -7.87 -3.85
CA VAL A 906 -32.93 -8.09 -5.27
C VAL A 906 -33.54 -9.42 -5.71
N MET A 907 -34.10 -9.47 -6.91
CA MET A 907 -34.62 -10.68 -7.55
C MET A 907 -34.04 -10.81 -8.95
N PHE A 908 -33.79 -12.06 -9.37
CA PHE A 908 -33.30 -12.39 -10.70
C PHE A 908 -34.26 -13.36 -11.40
N ALA A 909 -34.50 -13.12 -12.69
CA ALA A 909 -35.20 -14.04 -13.57
C ALA A 909 -34.55 -14.01 -14.96
N HIS A 910 -34.85 -14.98 -15.81
CA HIS A 910 -34.34 -14.98 -17.19
C HIS A 910 -35.32 -15.60 -18.19
N ASP A 911 -35.17 -15.27 -19.46
CA ASP A 911 -35.78 -16.03 -20.55
C ASP A 911 -34.74 -16.35 -21.65
N ALA A 912 -35.21 -16.69 -22.85
CA ALA A 912 -34.32 -16.99 -23.97
C ALA A 912 -33.59 -15.76 -24.54
N GLU A 913 -34.02 -14.54 -24.22
CA GLU A 913 -33.53 -13.29 -24.79
C GLU A 913 -32.86 -12.38 -23.75
N PHE A 914 -33.35 -12.37 -22.51
CA PHE A 914 -32.96 -11.41 -21.48
C PHE A 914 -32.61 -12.06 -20.14
N LEU A 915 -31.67 -11.42 -19.46
CA LEU A 915 -31.55 -11.46 -18.00
C LEU A 915 -32.39 -10.32 -17.41
N TYR A 916 -33.23 -10.65 -16.44
CA TYR A 916 -34.09 -9.72 -15.71
C TYR A 916 -33.61 -9.51 -14.28
N LEU A 917 -33.71 -8.27 -13.82
CA LEU A 917 -33.34 -7.81 -12.47
C LEU A 917 -34.49 -6.97 -11.89
N ALA A 918 -34.89 -7.25 -10.65
CA ALA A 918 -35.82 -6.41 -9.91
C ALA A 918 -35.24 -6.02 -8.54
N ILE A 919 -35.41 -4.76 -8.15
CA ILE A 919 -34.82 -4.17 -6.94
C ILE A 919 -35.89 -3.43 -6.16
N ARG A 920 -36.00 -3.67 -4.85
CA ARG A 920 -36.82 -2.87 -3.93
C ARG A 920 -35.98 -2.39 -2.76
N CYS A 921 -36.06 -1.10 -2.49
CA CYS A 921 -35.32 -0.45 -1.39
C CYS A 921 -36.27 0.41 -0.58
N ARG A 922 -36.29 0.19 0.74
CA ARG A 922 -37.04 1.03 1.68
C ARG A 922 -36.32 2.37 1.88
N ALA A 923 -37.01 3.49 1.74
CA ALA A 923 -36.42 4.83 1.80
C ALA A 923 -36.94 5.64 3.02
N PRO A 924 -36.08 6.12 3.93
CA PRO A 924 -36.52 6.80 5.16
C PRO A 924 -36.99 8.26 4.98
N ALA A 925 -36.92 8.84 3.77
CA ALA A 925 -37.42 10.19 3.49
C ALA A 925 -37.90 10.32 2.02
N PRO A 926 -38.87 11.21 1.73
CA PRO A 926 -39.22 11.54 0.35
C PRO A 926 -38.11 12.41 -0.28
N ALA A 927 -37.43 11.90 -1.31
CA ALA A 927 -36.43 12.65 -2.08
C ALA A 927 -36.99 13.19 -3.41
N SER A 928 -36.43 14.33 -3.82
CA SER A 928 -36.87 15.32 -4.82
C SER A 928 -37.67 14.82 -6.03
N THR A 929 -38.85 15.42 -6.23
CA THR A 929 -39.64 15.39 -7.47
C THR A 929 -38.83 15.97 -8.62
N GLY A 930 -38.45 15.13 -9.57
CA GLY A 930 -37.71 15.55 -10.76
C GLY A 930 -37.67 14.47 -11.84
N GLN A 931 -38.83 13.98 -12.29
CA GLN A 931 -38.93 13.36 -13.62
C GLN A 931 -39.36 14.44 -14.62
N THR A 932 -38.52 14.73 -15.64
CA THR A 932 -38.93 15.27 -16.97
C THR A 932 -37.73 15.57 -17.90
N ALA A 933 -36.67 14.77 -17.87
CA ALA A 933 -35.67 14.74 -18.94
C ALA A 933 -35.17 13.31 -19.16
N GLY A 934 -34.84 12.95 -20.41
CA GLY A 934 -34.36 11.61 -20.77
C GLY A 934 -33.15 11.17 -19.94
N ARG A 935 -32.92 9.85 -19.83
CA ARG A 935 -31.82 9.27 -19.03
C ARG A 935 -30.46 9.66 -19.63
N PRO A 936 -29.60 10.41 -18.92
CA PRO A 936 -28.24 10.67 -19.38
C PRO A 936 -27.40 9.39 -19.31
N ARG A 937 -26.43 9.25 -20.23
CA ARG A 937 -25.39 8.22 -20.16
C ARG A 937 -24.41 8.56 -19.03
N ASP A 938 -24.00 7.54 -18.26
CA ASP A 938 -23.00 7.63 -17.20
C ASP A 938 -23.20 8.82 -16.22
N PRO A 939 -24.39 8.97 -15.60
CA PRO A 939 -24.64 10.03 -14.65
C PRO A 939 -23.80 9.89 -13.38
N GLN A 940 -23.57 11.02 -12.70
CA GLN A 940 -23.01 11.00 -11.34
C GLN A 940 -24.06 10.43 -10.36
N LEU A 941 -23.76 9.26 -9.81
CA LEU A 941 -24.61 8.54 -8.84
C LEU A 941 -24.11 8.62 -7.39
N THR A 942 -22.98 9.29 -7.15
CA THR A 942 -22.43 9.52 -5.80
C THR A 942 -23.42 10.30 -4.92
N GLY A 943 -23.47 10.00 -3.61
CA GLY A 943 -24.41 10.63 -2.67
C GLY A 943 -25.89 10.19 -2.80
N ARG A 944 -26.23 9.36 -3.80
CA ARG A 944 -27.59 8.80 -4.00
C ARG A 944 -27.70 7.38 -3.48
N ASP A 945 -28.91 7.04 -3.03
CA ASP A 945 -29.29 5.67 -2.71
C ASP A 945 -29.40 4.86 -4.01
N ARG A 946 -28.58 3.82 -4.13
CA ARG A 946 -28.47 2.99 -5.35
C ARG A 946 -28.14 1.54 -5.02
N VAL A 947 -28.36 0.66 -5.96
CA VAL A 947 -27.91 -0.74 -5.90
C VAL A 947 -26.86 -0.99 -6.98
N GLU A 948 -25.78 -1.64 -6.58
CA GLU A 948 -24.70 -2.13 -7.44
C GLU A 948 -24.82 -3.65 -7.57
N VAL A 949 -24.75 -4.12 -8.82
CA VAL A 949 -24.73 -5.52 -9.21
C VAL A 949 -23.46 -5.78 -10.02
N LEU A 950 -22.61 -6.68 -9.53
CA LEU A 950 -21.43 -7.14 -10.23
C LEU A 950 -21.64 -8.57 -10.71
N LEU A 951 -21.48 -8.82 -12.01
CA LEU A 951 -21.65 -10.14 -12.63
C LEU A 951 -20.32 -10.63 -13.20
N ASP A 952 -19.91 -11.82 -12.79
CA ASP A 952 -18.73 -12.54 -13.28
C ASP A 952 -19.19 -13.88 -13.88
N ILE A 953 -19.00 -14.03 -15.19
CA ILE A 953 -19.57 -15.12 -15.98
C ILE A 953 -18.70 -16.38 -15.97
N ASN A 954 -17.41 -16.27 -15.66
CA ASN A 954 -16.47 -17.40 -15.64
C ASN A 954 -15.93 -17.73 -14.23
N ARG A 955 -16.43 -17.06 -13.18
CA ARG A 955 -16.05 -17.25 -11.78
C ARG A 955 -14.54 -17.11 -11.56
N ASP A 956 -13.92 -16.16 -12.26
CA ASP A 956 -12.52 -15.80 -12.02
C ASP A 956 -12.33 -14.85 -10.84
N TYR A 957 -13.41 -14.25 -10.36
CA TYR A 957 -13.48 -13.31 -9.25
C TYR A 957 -12.53 -12.12 -9.40
N ALA A 958 -12.18 -11.76 -10.64
CA ALA A 958 -11.26 -10.68 -10.95
C ALA A 958 -11.80 -9.78 -12.06
N SER A 959 -12.58 -10.30 -13.01
CA SER A 959 -13.34 -9.49 -13.95
C SER A 959 -14.84 -9.55 -13.72
N TYR A 960 -15.53 -8.46 -14.07
CA TYR A 960 -16.98 -8.36 -13.90
C TYR A 960 -17.59 -7.30 -14.81
N TYR A 961 -18.86 -7.50 -15.16
CA TYR A 961 -19.77 -6.43 -15.54
C TYR A 961 -20.26 -5.71 -14.28
N ARG A 962 -20.15 -4.38 -14.24
CA ARG A 962 -20.75 -3.51 -13.23
C ARG A 962 -22.05 -2.94 -13.77
N LEU A 963 -23.11 -3.04 -12.98
CA LEU A 963 -24.43 -2.46 -13.25
C LEU A 963 -24.89 -1.70 -11.99
N GLU A 964 -25.09 -0.40 -12.09
CA GLU A 964 -25.59 0.44 -10.99
C GLU A 964 -26.89 1.11 -11.37
N LEU A 965 -27.86 1.10 -10.43
CA LEU A 965 -29.18 1.68 -10.61
C LEU A 965 -29.59 2.48 -9.37
N ASP A 966 -30.01 3.74 -9.55
CA ASP A 966 -30.47 4.63 -8.47
C ASP A 966 -32.01 4.75 -8.41
N ASP A 967 -32.51 5.44 -7.38
CA ASP A 967 -33.95 5.61 -7.14
C ASP A 967 -34.75 6.29 -8.28
N ARG A 968 -34.09 6.87 -9.28
CA ARG A 968 -34.71 7.49 -10.47
C ARG A 968 -34.77 6.53 -11.66
N GLY A 969 -34.22 5.32 -11.50
CA GLY A 969 -33.93 4.41 -12.59
C GLY A 969 -32.84 4.93 -13.52
N TRP A 970 -31.94 5.81 -13.06
CA TRP A 970 -30.74 6.16 -13.83
C TRP A 970 -29.71 5.07 -13.66
N VAL A 971 -28.93 4.82 -14.73
CA VAL A 971 -28.02 3.68 -14.78
C VAL A 971 -26.59 4.12 -15.04
N ARG A 972 -25.65 3.39 -14.46
CA ARG A 972 -24.23 3.43 -14.80
C ARG A 972 -23.73 2.00 -15.00
N GLU A 973 -22.97 1.78 -16.04
CA GLU A 973 -22.43 0.48 -16.41
C GLU A 973 -20.91 0.53 -16.57
N GLY A 974 -20.27 -0.62 -16.50
CA GLY A 974 -18.85 -0.71 -16.80
C GLY A 974 -18.39 -2.15 -16.95
N LEU A 975 -17.28 -2.32 -17.64
CA LEU A 975 -16.51 -3.55 -17.59
C LEU A 975 -15.35 -3.29 -16.63
N ASN A 976 -15.35 -3.98 -15.49
CA ASN A 976 -14.47 -3.65 -14.38
C ASN A 976 -14.70 -2.21 -13.90
N GLU A 977 -13.65 -1.37 -13.93
CA GLU A 977 -13.72 0.07 -13.67
C GLU A 977 -13.84 0.91 -14.95
N SER A 978 -13.80 0.28 -16.13
CA SER A 978 -13.85 1.00 -17.41
C SER A 978 -15.31 1.27 -17.83
N PRO A 979 -15.67 2.53 -18.13
CA PRO A 979 -17.00 2.89 -18.66
C PRO A 979 -17.13 2.64 -20.17
N ALA A 980 -16.16 1.97 -20.81
CA ALA A 980 -16.15 1.75 -22.25
C ALA A 980 -17.32 0.88 -22.74
N TRP A 981 -17.79 -0.06 -21.90
CA TRP A 981 -18.93 -0.91 -22.21
C TRP A 981 -20.25 -0.16 -21.99
N ASN A 982 -21.08 -0.10 -23.04
CA ASN A 982 -22.37 0.59 -23.04
C ASN A 982 -23.44 -0.36 -23.62
N PRO A 983 -24.06 -1.22 -22.79
CA PRO A 983 -25.01 -2.20 -23.24
C PRO A 983 -26.37 -1.57 -23.53
N LYS A 984 -27.13 -2.20 -24.43
CA LYS A 984 -28.56 -1.92 -24.55
C LYS A 984 -29.32 -2.70 -23.48
N TRP A 985 -29.93 -1.96 -22.56
CA TRP A 985 -30.81 -2.53 -21.54
C TRP A 985 -31.96 -1.58 -21.18
N TYR A 986 -33.05 -2.18 -20.73
CA TYR A 986 -34.32 -1.51 -20.47
C TYR A 986 -34.53 -1.42 -18.97
N VAL A 987 -34.97 -0.27 -18.46
CA VAL A 987 -35.18 -0.08 -17.02
C VAL A 987 -36.39 0.79 -16.77
N ALA A 988 -37.27 0.35 -15.88
CA ALA A 988 -38.41 1.08 -15.35
C ALA A 988 -38.29 1.22 -13.83
N SER A 989 -38.81 2.31 -13.28
CA SER A 989 -38.80 2.59 -11.84
C SER A 989 -40.17 3.05 -11.38
N ASP A 990 -40.63 2.56 -10.23
CA ASP A 990 -41.84 3.04 -9.55
C ASP A 990 -41.51 3.41 -8.09
N ARG A 991 -42.45 4.08 -7.41
CA ARG A 991 -42.31 4.45 -6.01
C ARG A 991 -43.65 4.33 -5.30
N ASP A 992 -43.67 3.58 -4.21
CA ASP A 992 -44.72 3.68 -3.19
C ASP A 992 -44.22 4.60 -2.06
N GLY A 993 -45.11 5.15 -1.23
CA GLY A 993 -44.73 6.18 -0.24
C GLY A 993 -43.62 5.80 0.76
N GLU A 994 -43.19 4.52 0.81
CA GLU A 994 -42.16 4.02 1.71
C GLU A 994 -40.95 3.37 1.00
N SER A 995 -41.05 3.06 -0.30
CA SER A 995 -40.01 2.33 -1.06
C SER A 995 -39.90 2.81 -2.50
N TRP A 996 -38.72 2.66 -3.08
CA TRP A 996 -38.53 2.72 -4.54
C TRP A 996 -38.28 1.33 -5.11
N THR A 997 -38.78 1.11 -6.32
CA THR A 997 -38.67 -0.16 -7.05
C THR A 997 -38.09 0.06 -8.43
N ILE A 998 -37.32 -0.91 -8.91
CA ILE A 998 -36.76 -0.94 -10.27
C ILE A 998 -36.99 -2.32 -10.87
N GLU A 999 -37.34 -2.34 -12.15
CA GLU A 999 -37.24 -3.52 -13.01
C GLU A 999 -36.31 -3.21 -14.17
N ALA A 1000 -35.43 -4.15 -14.51
CA ALA A 1000 -34.45 -4.02 -15.58
C ALA A 1000 -34.33 -5.30 -16.41
N ALA A 1001 -34.04 -5.16 -17.70
CA ALA A 1001 -33.79 -6.26 -18.63
C ALA A 1001 -32.58 -5.97 -19.52
N ILE A 1002 -31.61 -6.88 -19.54
CA ILE A 1002 -30.41 -6.81 -20.38
C ILE A 1002 -30.34 -8.01 -21.32
N SER A 1003 -30.07 -7.76 -22.61
CA SER A 1003 -30.02 -8.82 -23.62
C SER A 1003 -28.84 -9.75 -23.38
N TRP A 1004 -29.02 -11.05 -23.64
CA TRP A 1004 -27.92 -12.01 -23.54
C TRP A 1004 -26.73 -11.66 -24.44
N ASP A 1005 -26.98 -11.15 -25.65
CA ASP A 1005 -25.92 -10.74 -26.58
C ASP A 1005 -25.03 -9.62 -26.00
N GLU A 1006 -25.49 -8.87 -24.99
CA GLU A 1006 -24.69 -7.87 -24.29
C GLU A 1006 -23.74 -8.47 -23.25
N LEU A 1007 -24.06 -9.66 -22.70
CA LEU A 1007 -23.37 -10.26 -21.55
C LEU A 1007 -22.54 -11.49 -21.91
N ALA A 1008 -23.03 -12.34 -22.80
CA ALA A 1008 -22.40 -13.62 -23.12
C ALA A 1008 -22.71 -14.09 -24.56
N PRO A 1009 -21.92 -15.02 -25.13
CA PRO A 1009 -22.18 -15.57 -26.47
C PRO A 1009 -23.52 -16.30 -26.61
N THR A 1010 -24.03 -16.87 -25.51
CA THR A 1010 -25.29 -17.61 -25.45
C THR A 1010 -25.93 -17.44 -24.08
N ALA A 1011 -27.26 -17.60 -24.01
CA ALA A 1011 -27.97 -17.70 -22.73
C ALA A 1011 -27.43 -18.86 -21.87
N PRO A 1012 -27.32 -18.69 -20.54
CA PRO A 1012 -26.82 -19.74 -19.64
C PRO A 1012 -27.66 -21.01 -19.66
N LEU A 1013 -27.00 -22.16 -19.53
CA LEU A 1013 -27.69 -23.44 -19.41
C LEU A 1013 -28.27 -23.63 -18.00
N SER A 1014 -29.31 -24.46 -17.88
CA SER A 1014 -29.81 -24.83 -16.56
C SER A 1014 -28.74 -25.58 -15.76
N GLY A 1015 -28.47 -25.11 -14.54
CA GLY A 1015 -27.42 -25.59 -13.66
C GLY A 1015 -26.13 -24.78 -13.75
N GLU A 1016 -26.01 -23.87 -14.73
CA GLU A 1016 -24.86 -22.97 -14.85
C GLU A 1016 -24.82 -21.98 -13.68
N LEU A 1017 -23.60 -21.60 -13.29
CA LEU A 1017 -23.32 -20.77 -12.14
C LEU A 1017 -22.46 -19.58 -12.55
N TRP A 1018 -22.97 -18.37 -12.33
CA TRP A 1018 -22.19 -17.15 -12.42
C TRP A 1018 -21.88 -16.65 -11.01
N ALA A 1019 -20.79 -15.91 -10.86
CA ALA A 1019 -20.51 -15.20 -9.63
C ALA A 1019 -21.28 -13.86 -9.63
N VAL A 1020 -21.97 -13.56 -8.52
CA VAL A 1020 -22.70 -12.29 -8.33
C VAL A 1020 -22.37 -11.60 -7.00
N SER A 1021 -22.15 -10.29 -7.04
CA SER A 1021 -22.01 -9.43 -5.86
C SER A 1021 -23.06 -8.34 -5.91
N LEU A 1022 -23.76 -8.15 -4.80
CA LEU A 1022 -24.86 -7.21 -4.64
C LEU A 1022 -24.58 -6.28 -3.47
N ALA A 1023 -24.74 -4.98 -3.68
CA ALA A 1023 -24.58 -4.00 -2.62
C ALA A 1023 -25.58 -2.85 -2.77
N ARG A 1024 -26.26 -2.48 -1.68
CA ARG A 1024 -26.94 -1.20 -1.58
C ARG A 1024 -25.94 -0.14 -1.11
N ARG A 1025 -25.89 0.99 -1.80
CA ARG A 1025 -25.03 2.12 -1.49
C ARG A 1025 -25.93 3.28 -1.02
N SER A 1026 -26.16 3.37 0.29
CA SER A 1026 -26.94 4.44 0.93
C SER A 1026 -26.03 5.42 1.66
N GLY A 1027 -25.24 6.21 0.92
CA GLY A 1027 -24.39 7.28 1.49
C GLY A 1027 -23.36 6.89 2.56
N GLN A 1028 -23.15 5.59 2.84
CA GLN A 1028 -22.13 5.08 3.76
C GLN A 1028 -21.60 3.72 3.28
N GLY A 1029 -20.27 3.60 3.19
CA GLY A 1029 -19.56 2.32 3.17
C GLY A 1029 -19.31 1.72 1.77
N ASP A 1030 -18.06 1.31 1.56
CA ASP A 1030 -17.66 0.53 0.39
C ASP A 1030 -17.91 -0.96 0.58
N TYR A 1031 -19.06 -1.46 0.10
CA TYR A 1031 -19.32 -2.89 0.02
C TYR A 1031 -18.85 -3.46 -1.32
N GLY A 1032 -17.55 -3.74 -1.38
CA GLY A 1032 -16.94 -4.90 -2.03
C GLY A 1032 -17.16 -5.19 -3.52
N SER A 1033 -16.15 -4.88 -4.34
CA SER A 1033 -15.86 -5.67 -5.54
C SER A 1033 -14.97 -6.86 -5.19
N TRP A 1034 -15.02 -7.92 -6.01
CA TRP A 1034 -14.21 -9.14 -5.86
C TRP A 1034 -12.70 -8.86 -5.73
N ILE A 1035 -12.24 -7.66 -6.12
CA ILE A 1035 -10.88 -7.19 -5.87
C ILE A 1035 -10.92 -6.17 -4.73
N GLN A 1036 -10.15 -6.47 -3.69
CA GLN A 1036 -10.42 -6.02 -2.35
C GLN A 1036 -10.53 -4.50 -2.08
N PRO A 1037 -11.28 -4.15 -1.03
CA PRO A 1037 -11.91 -5.11 -0.11
C PRO A 1037 -13.40 -5.37 -0.36
N ALA A 1038 -13.72 -6.47 -1.07
CA ALA A 1038 -14.93 -7.23 -0.79
C ALA A 1038 -14.83 -8.05 0.49
N ASP A 1039 -15.98 -8.15 1.16
CA ASP A 1039 -16.28 -9.16 2.15
C ASP A 1039 -17.19 -10.24 1.51
N PRO A 1040 -16.65 -11.40 1.11
CA PRO A 1040 -17.46 -12.51 0.61
C PRO A 1040 -18.39 -13.17 1.65
N ARG A 1041 -18.42 -12.67 2.90
CA ARG A 1041 -19.47 -12.97 3.90
C ARG A 1041 -20.65 -12.01 3.79
N SER A 1042 -20.55 -10.94 3.00
CA SER A 1042 -21.69 -10.08 2.68
C SER A 1042 -22.82 -10.95 2.11
N PRO A 1043 -24.07 -10.83 2.61
CA PRO A 1043 -25.21 -11.59 2.08
C PRO A 1043 -25.45 -11.38 0.59
N GLY A 1044 -24.98 -10.25 0.03
CA GLY A 1044 -25.05 -9.97 -1.39
C GLY A 1044 -23.99 -10.69 -2.25
N PHE A 1045 -23.05 -11.43 -1.65
CA PHE A 1045 -21.97 -12.12 -2.36
C PHE A 1045 -22.29 -13.61 -2.52
N GLY A 1046 -22.40 -14.10 -3.75
CA GLY A 1046 -22.88 -15.45 -3.99
C GLY A 1046 -22.62 -16.01 -5.39
N LEU A 1047 -23.39 -17.03 -5.74
CA LEU A 1047 -23.45 -17.64 -7.06
C LEU A 1047 -24.86 -17.57 -7.61
N LEU A 1048 -25.02 -16.91 -8.75
CA LEU A 1048 -26.26 -16.89 -9.49
C LEU A 1048 -26.43 -18.22 -10.22
N GLN A 1049 -27.45 -18.99 -9.86
CA GLN A 1049 -27.73 -20.31 -10.41
C GLN A 1049 -28.90 -20.28 -11.38
N PHE A 1050 -28.65 -20.59 -12.65
CA PHE A 1050 -29.69 -20.61 -13.68
C PHE A 1050 -30.53 -21.89 -13.58
N THR A 1051 -31.84 -21.73 -13.42
CA THR A 1051 -32.78 -22.84 -13.24
C THR A 1051 -33.89 -22.81 -14.28
N ARG A 1052 -34.52 -23.96 -14.53
CA ARG A 1052 -35.59 -24.13 -15.51
C ARG A 1052 -36.90 -23.53 -15.08
#